data_AF-A0A2E4S7J9-F1
#
_entry.id   AF-A0A2E4S7J9-F1
#
_cell.length_a   1.000
_cell.length_b   1.000
_cell.length_c   1.000
_cell.angle_alpha   90.00
_cell.angle_beta   90.00
_cell.angle_gamma   90.00
#
_symmetry.space_group_name_H-M   'P 1'
#
loop_
_entity.id
_entity.type
_entity.pdbx_description
1 polymer ?
#
loop_
_entity_poly.entity_id
_entity_poly.type
_entity_poly.pdbx_seq_one_letter_code
_entity_poly.pdbx_strand_id
1 'polypeptide(L)'
;MKIHVTFLLFMLCFSGISQNSSPNWCGQHLLQEKLLKSPVFKNQHEKEQRYLDSLTKLYNGSKGVVYKIPVVFHIVHNNGEEKIDRDQALDALAILNKDLRLLDPDTATIDSAFINIAADSEIEFVLATKAPDGSCFSGLTYTESPYSYNLGSIDGDDQVNAVMMYNDVYQGNWSGHEYLNVFVCGAVGSGIAGYTYYPSGFFGTSMSNGIWLRHDYCGSIGTGSPYRSRTFIHEVGHWLNLPHTWGSSNEPGLASNCNMDDGVSDTPNTIGSSWCNYNETTCGSHSNIENHMEYSSCRKMFTDGQKARMRTALTSNVGGRSNLITPINHAATGIDVAPPFCKTDFFAERYIACTGDSILFEDYSYHAPVAWNWVFEGGIPDSSTLEEPYVTYPVSGVFDVDLAASGDSINFLSEQKNDLIVVMNYNGEQLPFFEGFENTTITTPEWVSSIGNWDLTNQTSYNGSYCIKVDNAGTIAGAKHEIESKTFDLSDTTKAYFNFRYAFAKKNKSNTDYLKVLGSNDCGNSWSVRKVIPSSQLETAPIQQNFVPKFSEWEEVSVTSLIGNMCVPNFRFKFEFISGGGNDLYIDNINISYTNNTSINSLQNQNASIHPNPSDDVVYVKASDFIKNITIYDCMGREVLFSENINQLETNINVSLFNNGFYHIKVGYLNNSVQVMPFIKN
;
A
#
# COMPACT_ATOMS: atom_id res chain seq x y z
N MET A 1 -65.38 -0.50 20.57
CA MET A 1 -64.90 0.83 20.98
C MET A 1 -63.46 0.96 20.49
N LYS A 2 -63.23 1.75 19.44
CA LYS A 2 -61.93 1.84 18.73
C LYS A 2 -60.92 2.58 19.60
N ILE A 3 -59.84 1.91 19.99
CA ILE A 3 -58.70 2.53 20.68
C ILE A 3 -57.79 3.14 19.61
N HIS A 4 -57.67 4.47 19.61
CA HIS A 4 -56.70 5.20 18.79
C HIS A 4 -55.35 5.18 19.51
N VAL A 5 -54.35 4.56 18.88
CA VAL A 5 -52.94 4.66 19.28
C VAL A 5 -52.32 5.78 18.46
N THR A 6 -51.98 6.88 19.11
CA THR A 6 -51.32 8.04 18.53
C THR A 6 -49.84 7.74 18.37
N PHE A 7 -49.35 7.64 17.13
CA PHE A 7 -47.91 7.59 16.83
C PHE A 7 -47.36 9.03 16.80
N LEU A 8 -46.55 9.41 17.80
CA LEU A 8 -45.76 10.63 17.76
C LEU A 8 -44.47 10.36 16.96
N LEU A 9 -44.39 10.92 15.75
CA LEU A 9 -43.18 10.91 14.93
C LEU A 9 -42.31 12.10 15.38
N PHE A 10 -41.24 11.83 16.14
CA PHE A 10 -40.24 12.85 16.49
C PHE A 10 -39.25 13.00 15.32
N MET A 11 -39.49 13.98 14.44
CA MET A 11 -38.49 14.44 13.46
C MET A 11 -37.41 15.23 14.21
N LEU A 12 -36.30 14.57 14.54
CA LEU A 12 -35.08 15.26 14.96
C LEU A 12 -34.36 15.78 13.71
N CYS A 13 -34.60 17.04 13.37
CA CYS A 13 -33.73 17.79 12.46
C CYS A 13 -32.36 17.97 13.11
N PHE A 14 -31.41 17.09 12.80
CA PHE A 14 -30.00 17.38 12.98
C PHE A 14 -29.59 18.38 11.89
N SER A 15 -29.63 19.67 12.21
CA SER A 15 -28.84 20.67 11.50
C SER A 15 -27.37 20.46 11.87
N GLY A 16 -26.75 19.48 11.23
CA GLY A 16 -25.30 19.38 11.16
C GLY A 16 -24.80 20.59 10.39
N ILE A 17 -24.16 21.53 11.08
CA ILE A 17 -23.32 22.53 10.45
C ILE A 17 -22.13 21.76 9.89
N SER A 18 -22.27 21.24 8.67
CA SER A 18 -21.12 20.97 7.82
C SER A 18 -20.50 22.33 7.58
N GLN A 19 -19.34 22.59 8.18
CA GLN A 19 -18.45 23.61 7.66
C GLN A 19 -18.09 23.11 6.25
N ASN A 20 -18.73 23.69 5.23
CA ASN A 20 -18.18 23.70 3.88
C ASN A 20 -16.86 24.47 3.97
N SER A 21 -15.78 23.79 4.33
CA SER A 21 -14.45 24.26 3.99
C SER A 21 -14.40 24.25 2.46
N SER A 22 -14.32 25.44 1.86
CA SER A 22 -13.98 25.56 0.44
C SER A 22 -12.78 24.66 0.17
N PRO A 23 -12.80 23.82 -0.88
CA PRO A 23 -11.68 22.94 -1.14
C PRO A 23 -10.48 23.81 -1.56
N ASN A 24 -9.48 23.91 -0.67
CA ASN A 24 -8.23 24.62 -0.94
C ASN A 24 -7.38 23.79 -1.89
N TRP A 25 -7.61 23.93 -3.21
CA TRP A 25 -6.95 23.10 -4.21
C TRP A 25 -5.43 23.34 -4.28
N CYS A 26 -4.96 24.59 -4.24
CA CYS A 26 -3.54 24.93 -4.13
C CYS A 26 -3.19 25.56 -2.76
N GLY A 27 -2.04 25.14 -2.22
CA GLY A 27 -1.52 25.56 -0.91
C GLY A 27 -0.54 26.72 -0.96
N GLN A 28 -0.14 27.17 -2.15
CA GLN A 28 0.86 28.22 -2.37
C GLN A 28 0.54 29.49 -1.59
N HIS A 29 -0.71 29.97 -1.66
CA HIS A 29 -1.13 31.18 -0.97
C HIS A 29 -1.02 31.06 0.55
N LEU A 30 -1.47 29.93 1.12
CA LEU A 30 -1.41 29.67 2.56
C LEU A 30 0.04 29.67 3.05
N LEU A 31 0.94 29.07 2.27
CA LEU A 31 2.38 29.06 2.55
C LEU A 31 2.95 30.48 2.46
N GLN A 32 2.64 31.22 1.40
CA GLN A 32 3.11 32.59 1.21
C GLN A 32 2.63 33.52 2.34
N GLU A 33 1.36 33.43 2.74
CA GLU A 33 0.81 34.20 3.86
C GLU A 33 1.58 33.90 5.15
N LYS A 34 1.89 32.61 5.42
CA LYS A 34 2.70 32.20 6.57
C LYS A 34 4.11 32.82 6.51
N LEU A 35 4.78 32.77 5.36
CA LEU A 35 6.13 33.32 5.18
C LEU A 35 6.15 34.85 5.34
N LEU A 36 5.14 35.56 4.81
CA LEU A 36 5.02 37.02 4.87
C LEU A 36 4.78 37.56 6.29
N LYS A 37 4.45 36.71 7.27
CA LYS A 37 4.42 37.10 8.70
C LYS A 37 5.81 37.45 9.24
N SER A 38 6.88 36.93 8.63
CA SER A 38 8.25 37.34 8.94
C SER A 38 8.58 38.66 8.25
N PRO A 39 8.92 39.74 9.00
CA PRO A 39 9.26 41.03 8.39
C PRO A 39 10.49 40.98 7.48
N VAL A 40 11.44 40.09 7.80
CA VAL A 40 12.66 39.88 7.00
C VAL A 40 12.29 39.26 5.66
N PHE A 41 11.49 38.20 5.68
CA PHE A 41 11.03 37.54 4.45
C PHE A 41 10.18 38.49 3.61
N LYS A 42 9.22 39.19 4.22
CA LYS A 42 8.35 40.14 3.53
C LYS A 42 9.13 41.21 2.77
N ASN A 43 10.12 41.86 3.42
CA ASN A 43 10.92 42.90 2.78
C ASN A 43 11.74 42.33 1.60
N GLN A 44 12.34 41.16 1.79
CA GLN A 44 13.09 40.48 0.73
C GLN A 44 12.19 40.12 -0.45
N HIS A 45 11.04 39.48 -0.19
CA HIS A 45 10.06 39.10 -1.20
C HIS A 45 9.57 40.32 -2.00
N GLU A 46 9.16 41.40 -1.34
CA GLU A 46 8.71 42.61 -2.02
C GLU A 46 9.81 43.25 -2.89
N LYS A 47 11.07 43.19 -2.44
CA LYS A 47 12.22 43.67 -3.21
C LYS A 47 12.47 42.79 -4.44
N GLU A 48 12.42 41.48 -4.27
CA GLU A 48 12.59 40.49 -5.34
C GLU A 48 11.48 40.62 -6.39
N GLN A 49 10.22 40.72 -5.97
CA GLN A 49 9.09 40.91 -6.89
C GLN A 49 9.20 42.21 -7.68
N ARG A 50 9.51 43.36 -7.04
CA ARG A 50 9.74 44.62 -7.77
C ARG A 50 10.88 44.52 -8.78
N TYR A 51 11.93 43.77 -8.45
CA TYR A 51 13.05 43.55 -9.36
C TYR A 51 12.64 42.68 -10.54
N LEU A 52 11.95 41.56 -10.32
CA LEU A 52 11.42 40.68 -11.36
C LEU A 52 10.43 41.41 -12.28
N ASP A 53 9.52 42.22 -11.72
CA ASP A 53 8.59 43.03 -12.51
C ASP A 53 9.32 44.05 -13.41
N SER A 54 10.41 44.65 -12.89
CA SER A 54 11.23 45.59 -13.67
C SER A 54 11.95 44.91 -14.84
N LEU A 55 12.45 43.69 -14.64
CA LEU A 55 13.07 42.89 -15.68
C LEU A 55 12.05 42.39 -16.71
N THR A 56 10.86 41.98 -16.25
CA THR A 56 9.78 41.51 -17.13
C THR A 56 9.33 42.61 -18.09
N LYS A 57 9.29 43.87 -17.65
CA LYS A 57 8.99 45.02 -18.54
C LYS A 57 10.05 45.27 -19.61
N LEU A 58 11.29 44.83 -19.37
CA LEU A 58 12.41 44.92 -20.31
C LEU A 58 12.55 43.64 -21.16
N TYR A 59 11.72 42.64 -20.91
CA TYR A 59 11.73 41.39 -21.64
C TYR A 59 11.39 41.65 -23.11
N ASN A 60 12.36 41.41 -23.97
CA ASN A 60 12.21 41.60 -25.42
C ASN A 60 12.21 40.27 -26.19
N GLY A 61 12.06 39.14 -25.48
CA GLY A 61 11.92 37.79 -26.02
C GLY A 61 13.05 37.32 -26.95
N SER A 62 13.94 36.45 -26.48
CA SER A 62 14.71 35.58 -27.36
C SER A 62 13.80 34.48 -27.90
N LYS A 63 13.05 34.77 -28.97
CA LYS A 63 12.22 33.78 -29.67
C LYS A 63 13.10 32.62 -30.15
N GLY A 64 12.64 31.39 -29.94
CA GLY A 64 13.26 30.16 -30.45
C GLY A 64 14.26 29.48 -29.51
N VAL A 65 14.50 29.99 -28.29
CA VAL A 65 15.36 29.31 -27.29
C VAL A 65 14.51 28.58 -26.28
N VAL A 66 14.54 27.25 -26.33
CA VAL A 66 13.89 26.38 -25.34
C VAL A 66 14.80 26.22 -24.12
N TYR A 67 14.32 26.64 -22.95
CA TYR A 67 15.06 26.46 -21.69
C TYR A 67 14.77 25.10 -21.08
N LYS A 68 15.81 24.28 -20.93
CA LYS A 68 15.74 22.97 -20.30
C LYS A 68 16.08 23.07 -18.82
N ILE A 69 15.27 22.43 -17.98
CA ILE A 69 15.41 22.45 -16.51
C ILE A 69 15.54 21.00 -16.01
N PRO A 70 16.60 20.65 -15.28
CA PRO A 70 16.70 19.34 -14.65
C PRO A 70 15.65 19.19 -13.55
N VAL A 71 14.89 18.10 -13.57
CA VAL A 71 13.87 17.79 -12.56
C VAL A 71 14.14 16.46 -11.89
N VAL A 72 13.80 16.37 -10.60
CA VAL A 72 13.91 15.17 -9.79
C VAL A 72 12.60 14.97 -9.04
N PHE A 73 12.09 13.75 -9.08
CA PHE A 73 10.90 13.36 -8.33
C PHE A 73 11.31 12.60 -7.07
N HIS A 74 10.97 13.16 -5.91
CA HIS A 74 11.13 12.52 -4.61
C HIS A 74 9.80 11.90 -4.18
N ILE A 75 9.69 10.58 -4.32
CA ILE A 75 8.52 9.81 -3.92
C ILE A 75 8.65 9.49 -2.43
N VAL A 76 7.93 10.24 -1.60
CA VAL A 76 7.88 10.01 -0.15
C VAL A 76 6.66 9.15 0.14
N HIS A 77 6.85 7.94 0.65
CA HIS A 77 5.77 6.97 0.82
C HIS A 77 5.83 6.28 2.18
N ASN A 78 4.70 5.75 2.64
CA ASN A 78 4.57 4.85 3.77
C ASN A 78 4.11 3.46 3.32
N ASN A 79 4.59 3.03 2.14
CA ASN A 79 4.28 1.76 1.47
C ASN A 79 2.78 1.59 1.13
N GLY A 80 2.04 2.69 1.02
CA GLY A 80 0.69 2.71 0.48
C GLY A 80 0.64 3.04 -1.01
N GLU A 81 -0.54 3.42 -1.48
CA GLU A 81 -0.81 3.79 -2.88
C GLU A 81 -0.03 5.03 -3.35
N GLU A 82 0.46 5.84 -2.43
CA GLU A 82 1.29 7.00 -2.70
C GLU A 82 2.72 6.67 -3.15
N LYS A 83 3.14 5.41 -3.05
CA LYS A 83 4.36 4.90 -3.67
C LYS A 83 4.14 4.71 -5.18
N ILE A 84 4.02 5.81 -5.90
CA ILE A 84 3.78 5.80 -7.35
C ILE A 84 4.94 5.19 -8.12
N ASP A 85 4.63 4.54 -9.25
CA ASP A 85 5.63 4.03 -10.18
C ASP A 85 6.29 5.17 -10.99
N ARG A 86 7.37 4.82 -11.69
CA ARG A 86 8.08 5.76 -12.57
C ARG A 86 7.23 6.21 -13.74
N ASP A 87 6.32 5.38 -14.23
CA ASP A 87 5.48 5.70 -15.39
C ASP A 87 4.50 6.83 -15.09
N GLN A 88 3.92 6.85 -13.89
CA GLN A 88 3.05 7.94 -13.45
C GLN A 88 3.82 9.27 -13.35
N ALA A 89 5.06 9.26 -12.84
CA ALA A 89 5.90 10.46 -12.79
C ALA A 89 6.31 10.93 -14.20
N LEU A 90 6.64 9.99 -15.10
CA LEU A 90 6.95 10.29 -16.51
C LEU A 90 5.74 10.83 -17.27
N ASP A 91 4.55 10.29 -17.02
CA ASP A 91 3.30 10.79 -17.57
C ASP A 91 3.03 12.23 -17.10
N ALA A 92 3.20 12.51 -15.81
CA ALA A 92 3.09 13.86 -15.27
C ALA A 92 4.06 14.84 -15.94
N LEU A 93 5.32 14.44 -16.14
CA LEU A 93 6.34 15.23 -16.83
C LEU A 93 6.01 15.44 -18.31
N ALA A 94 5.48 14.42 -18.99
CA ALA A 94 5.08 14.50 -20.39
C ALA A 94 3.90 15.46 -20.58
N ILE A 95 2.90 15.42 -19.71
CA ILE A 95 1.76 16.36 -19.70
C ILE A 95 2.26 17.78 -19.44
N LEU A 96 3.11 17.97 -18.43
CA LEU A 96 3.70 19.28 -18.12
C LEU A 96 4.40 19.90 -19.34
N ASN A 97 5.25 19.12 -20.02
CA ASN A 97 5.96 19.59 -21.20
C ASN A 97 5.02 19.87 -22.39
N LYS A 98 3.97 19.05 -22.61
CA LYS A 98 2.98 19.31 -23.67
C LYS A 98 2.25 20.63 -23.43
N ASP A 99 1.75 20.86 -22.22
CA ASP A 99 1.02 22.07 -21.89
C ASP A 99 1.94 23.32 -21.94
N LEU A 100 3.17 23.25 -21.40
CA LEU A 100 4.15 24.35 -21.47
C LEU A 100 4.55 24.72 -22.89
N ARG A 101 4.59 23.73 -23.79
CA ARG A 101 4.93 23.92 -25.21
C ARG A 101 3.72 24.20 -26.09
N LEU A 102 2.51 24.28 -25.51
CA LEU A 102 1.24 24.44 -26.23
C LEU A 102 1.04 23.36 -27.31
N LEU A 103 1.42 22.13 -26.99
CA LEU A 103 1.37 20.96 -27.89
C LEU A 103 0.24 19.99 -27.56
N ASP A 104 -0.52 20.24 -26.49
CA ASP A 104 -1.69 19.41 -26.19
C ASP A 104 -2.77 19.56 -27.28
N PRO A 105 -3.36 18.48 -27.81
CA PRO A 105 -4.42 18.58 -28.81
C PRO A 105 -5.63 19.42 -28.40
N ASP A 106 -5.92 19.55 -27.10
CA ASP A 106 -7.07 20.32 -26.63
C ASP A 106 -6.91 21.84 -26.83
N THR A 107 -5.68 22.32 -27.06
CA THR A 107 -5.36 23.72 -27.37
C THR A 107 -6.04 24.20 -28.65
N ALA A 108 -6.41 23.28 -29.56
CA ALA A 108 -7.20 23.59 -30.75
C ALA A 108 -8.61 24.15 -30.44
N THR A 109 -9.06 24.00 -29.19
CA THR A 109 -10.37 24.45 -28.69
C THR A 109 -10.28 25.60 -27.70
N ILE A 110 -9.12 26.26 -27.59
CA ILE A 110 -8.98 27.49 -26.81
C ILE A 110 -10.00 28.52 -27.32
N ASP A 111 -10.64 29.23 -26.39
CA ASP A 111 -11.58 30.29 -26.69
C ASP A 111 -10.96 31.29 -27.69
N SER A 112 -11.72 31.57 -28.76
CA SER A 112 -11.36 32.53 -29.80
C SER A 112 -10.97 33.91 -29.26
N ALA A 113 -11.44 34.30 -28.07
CA ALA A 113 -11.04 35.53 -27.39
C ALA A 113 -9.57 35.53 -26.94
N PHE A 114 -9.00 34.35 -26.65
CA PHE A 114 -7.67 34.19 -26.04
C PHE A 114 -6.67 33.43 -26.92
N ILE A 115 -7.09 32.80 -28.00
CA ILE A 115 -6.19 32.04 -28.89
C ILE A 115 -4.98 32.85 -29.39
N ASN A 116 -5.15 34.16 -29.61
CA ASN A 116 -4.08 35.03 -30.12
C ASN A 116 -3.05 35.44 -29.06
N ILE A 117 -3.30 35.13 -27.78
CA ILE A 117 -2.36 35.39 -26.68
C ILE A 117 -1.84 34.08 -26.04
N ALA A 118 -2.32 32.92 -26.51
CA ALA A 118 -1.85 31.63 -26.03
C ALA A 118 -0.39 31.38 -26.43
N ALA A 119 0.45 31.00 -25.47
CA ALA A 119 1.89 30.99 -25.64
C ALA A 119 2.53 29.60 -25.48
N ASP A 120 3.34 29.20 -26.47
CA ASP A 120 4.43 28.25 -26.24
C ASP A 120 5.44 28.93 -25.31
N SER A 121 5.55 28.45 -24.07
CA SER A 121 6.42 29.04 -23.04
C SER A 121 7.92 28.85 -23.37
N GLU A 122 8.25 27.95 -24.31
CA GLU A 122 9.62 27.58 -24.68
C GLU A 122 10.43 27.12 -23.46
N ILE A 123 9.81 26.33 -22.59
CA ILE A 123 10.40 25.74 -21.39
C ILE A 123 10.13 24.23 -21.43
N GLU A 124 11.15 23.44 -21.12
CA GLU A 124 11.05 21.98 -21.00
C GLU A 124 11.69 21.53 -19.70
N PHE A 125 11.06 20.57 -19.03
CA PHE A 125 11.60 19.87 -17.88
C PHE A 125 12.12 18.51 -18.34
N VAL A 126 13.33 18.17 -17.93
CA VAL A 126 14.04 16.95 -18.31
C VAL A 126 14.48 16.26 -17.04
N LEU A 127 14.21 14.96 -16.90
CA LEU A 127 14.68 14.21 -15.74
C LEU A 127 16.21 14.32 -15.64
N ALA A 128 16.69 14.68 -14.46
CA ALA A 128 18.11 14.57 -14.18
C ALA A 128 18.50 13.08 -14.14
N THR A 129 19.71 12.79 -14.58
CA THR A 129 20.24 11.42 -14.70
C THR A 129 21.45 11.21 -13.82
N LYS A 130 21.93 12.29 -13.18
CA LYS A 130 22.98 12.30 -12.15
C LYS A 130 22.43 12.92 -10.87
N ALA A 131 22.67 12.26 -9.75
CA ALA A 131 22.47 12.78 -8.42
C ALA A 131 23.56 13.81 -8.05
N PRO A 132 23.43 14.56 -6.94
CA PRO A 132 24.40 15.59 -6.55
C PRO A 132 25.85 15.11 -6.37
N ASP A 133 26.06 13.83 -6.05
CA ASP A 133 27.38 13.20 -5.95
C ASP A 133 27.91 12.64 -7.29
N GLY A 134 27.14 12.79 -8.37
CA GLY A 134 27.43 12.27 -9.70
C GLY A 134 26.94 10.84 -9.94
N SER A 135 26.32 10.20 -8.95
CA SER A 135 25.77 8.85 -9.08
C SER A 135 24.65 8.82 -10.12
N CYS A 136 24.62 7.76 -10.93
CA CYS A 136 23.59 7.58 -11.94
C CYS A 136 22.26 7.14 -11.31
N PHE A 137 21.14 7.70 -11.76
CA PHE A 137 19.82 7.34 -11.23
C PHE A 137 18.71 7.61 -12.25
N SER A 138 17.49 7.17 -11.96
CA SER A 138 16.35 7.20 -12.89
C SER A 138 15.65 8.56 -13.03
N GLY A 139 16.08 9.58 -12.30
CA GLY A 139 15.32 10.82 -12.11
C GLY A 139 14.31 10.77 -10.96
N LEU A 140 14.14 9.60 -10.33
CA LEU A 140 13.29 9.38 -9.16
C LEU A 140 14.12 8.91 -7.96
N THR A 141 13.69 9.31 -6.77
CA THR A 141 14.17 8.75 -5.50
C THR A 141 12.97 8.28 -4.68
N TYR A 142 13.09 7.16 -3.98
CA TYR A 142 12.08 6.65 -3.07
C TYR A 142 12.52 6.83 -1.61
N THR A 143 11.61 7.26 -0.76
CA THR A 143 11.86 7.51 0.66
C THR A 143 10.70 6.98 1.48
N GLU A 144 10.94 5.90 2.23
CA GLU A 144 9.95 5.40 3.19
C GLU A 144 9.87 6.33 4.41
N SER A 145 8.72 6.94 4.65
CA SER A 145 8.49 7.85 5.75
C SER A 145 6.99 7.99 6.09
N PRO A 146 6.63 7.96 7.39
CA PRO A 146 5.25 8.25 7.81
C PRO A 146 4.85 9.70 7.50
N TYR A 147 5.82 10.60 7.28
CA TYR A 147 5.58 11.99 6.89
C TYR A 147 5.06 12.13 5.46
N SER A 148 4.93 11.04 4.70
CA SER A 148 4.18 11.05 3.44
C SER A 148 2.74 11.55 3.61
N TYR A 149 2.10 11.32 4.76
CA TYR A 149 0.76 11.81 5.06
C TYR A 149 0.78 13.01 6.00
N ASN A 150 1.26 14.15 5.51
CA ASN A 150 1.23 15.39 6.28
C ASN A 150 -0.13 16.08 6.16
N LEU A 151 -0.91 16.07 7.24
CA LEU A 151 -2.20 16.76 7.37
C LEU A 151 -2.09 18.08 8.14
N GLY A 152 -0.88 18.43 8.58
CA GLY A 152 -0.57 19.57 9.44
C GLY A 152 0.01 20.76 8.66
N SER A 153 1.25 21.15 8.99
CA SER A 153 1.91 22.32 8.40
C SER A 153 2.29 22.09 6.94
N ILE A 154 2.16 23.12 6.12
CA ILE A 154 2.44 23.11 4.66
C ILE A 154 3.81 23.71 4.32
N ASP A 155 4.82 23.48 5.17
CA ASP A 155 6.20 23.95 4.97
C ASP A 155 7.14 22.88 4.38
N GLY A 156 6.70 21.63 4.30
CA GLY A 156 7.45 20.59 3.61
C GLY A 156 8.70 20.08 4.34
N ASP A 157 9.06 20.68 5.48
CA ASP A 157 10.33 20.44 6.17
C ASP A 157 10.51 18.97 6.57
N ASP A 158 9.45 18.31 7.04
CA ASP A 158 9.50 16.88 7.41
C ASP A 158 9.80 15.99 6.19
N GLN A 159 9.20 16.29 5.03
CA GLN A 159 9.45 15.56 3.78
C GLN A 159 10.87 15.83 3.26
N VAL A 160 11.33 17.08 3.29
CA VAL A 160 12.71 17.43 2.92
C VAL A 160 13.70 16.69 3.79
N ASN A 161 13.53 16.74 5.12
CA ASN A 161 14.41 16.06 6.07
C ASN A 161 14.40 14.54 5.84
N ALA A 162 13.23 13.94 5.62
CA ALA A 162 13.12 12.52 5.32
C ALA A 162 13.90 12.15 4.05
N VAL A 163 13.74 12.91 2.97
CA VAL A 163 14.48 12.68 1.72
C VAL A 163 15.97 12.83 1.96
N MET A 164 16.41 13.91 2.60
CA MET A 164 17.84 14.14 2.89
C MET A 164 18.48 13.02 3.71
N MET A 165 17.71 12.33 4.57
CA MET A 165 18.23 11.29 5.46
C MET A 165 18.08 9.87 4.92
N TYR A 166 17.02 9.58 4.17
CA TYR A 166 16.59 8.19 3.93
C TYR A 166 16.28 7.84 2.47
N ASN A 167 16.46 8.76 1.51
CA ASN A 167 16.25 8.36 0.11
C ASN A 167 17.30 7.34 -0.37
N ASP A 168 16.90 6.56 -1.36
CA ASP A 168 17.60 5.39 -1.90
C ASP A 168 18.73 5.71 -2.92
N VAL A 169 18.92 6.98 -3.29
CA VAL A 169 19.90 7.40 -4.29
C VAL A 169 21.03 8.23 -3.67
N TYR A 170 20.70 9.38 -3.06
CA TYR A 170 21.69 10.30 -2.49
C TYR A 170 21.14 11.02 -1.26
N GLN A 171 21.65 10.66 -0.09
CA GLN A 171 21.28 11.27 1.20
C GLN A 171 22.02 12.59 1.39
N GLY A 172 21.31 13.70 1.14
CA GLY A 172 21.84 15.05 1.27
C GLY A 172 20.94 16.07 0.59
N ASN A 173 21.41 17.31 0.52
CA ASN A 173 20.65 18.39 -0.11
C ASN A 173 20.77 18.32 -1.64
N TRP A 174 19.65 18.17 -2.33
CA TRP A 174 19.51 18.36 -3.78
C TRP A 174 19.28 19.84 -4.07
N SER A 175 20.36 20.56 -4.37
CA SER A 175 20.32 22.02 -4.46
C SER A 175 19.24 22.54 -5.42
N GLY A 176 18.39 23.45 -4.94
CA GLY A 176 17.38 24.12 -5.78
C GLY A 176 17.97 25.04 -6.87
N HIS A 177 19.29 25.23 -6.89
CA HIS A 177 20.00 25.88 -7.98
C HIS A 177 20.36 24.91 -9.12
N GLU A 178 20.32 23.61 -8.86
CA GLU A 178 20.75 22.56 -9.79
C GLU A 178 19.57 21.73 -10.29
N TYR A 179 18.57 21.50 -9.44
CA TYR A 179 17.38 20.70 -9.72
C TYR A 179 16.10 21.47 -9.38
N LEU A 180 15.04 21.27 -10.17
CA LEU A 180 13.68 21.39 -9.64
C LEU A 180 13.39 20.11 -8.84
N ASN A 181 13.19 20.26 -7.53
CA ASN A 181 12.79 19.16 -6.65
C ASN A 181 11.26 19.06 -6.61
N VAL A 182 10.72 17.88 -6.94
CA VAL A 182 9.27 17.61 -6.92
C VAL A 182 8.99 16.51 -5.92
N PHE A 183 8.34 16.84 -4.81
CA PHE A 183 7.96 15.89 -3.78
C PHE A 183 6.56 15.34 -4.07
N VAL A 184 6.44 14.03 -4.15
CA VAL A 184 5.15 13.34 -4.31
C VAL A 184 4.85 12.57 -3.04
N CYS A 185 3.71 12.87 -2.41
CA CYS A 185 3.36 12.38 -1.07
C CYS A 185 1.89 11.90 -1.01
N GLY A 186 1.54 11.13 0.03
CA GLY A 186 0.17 10.73 0.35
C GLY A 186 -0.73 11.92 0.69
N ALA A 187 -0.22 12.90 1.43
CA ALA A 187 -0.86 14.18 1.67
C ALA A 187 0.18 15.31 1.85
N VAL A 188 -0.12 16.48 1.28
CA VAL A 188 0.73 17.67 1.30
C VAL A 188 0.08 18.83 2.07
N GLY A 189 -0.75 18.49 3.05
CA GLY A 189 -1.63 19.36 3.80
C GLY A 189 -3.11 18.97 3.66
N SER A 190 -3.93 19.40 4.62
CA SER A 190 -5.35 19.05 4.64
C SER A 190 -6.11 19.65 3.46
N GLY A 191 -6.58 18.79 2.55
CA GLY A 191 -7.37 19.17 1.38
C GLY A 191 -6.58 19.76 0.21
N ILE A 192 -5.24 19.82 0.30
CA ILE A 192 -4.36 20.44 -0.68
C ILE A 192 -3.93 19.42 -1.74
N ALA A 193 -3.98 19.83 -3.01
CA ALA A 193 -3.52 19.02 -4.14
C ALA A 193 -2.04 19.25 -4.47
N GLY A 194 -1.59 20.50 -4.35
CA GLY A 194 -0.19 20.86 -4.52
C GLY A 194 0.14 22.23 -3.93
N TYR A 195 1.43 22.51 -3.77
CA TYR A 195 1.93 23.84 -3.45
C TYR A 195 3.40 23.99 -3.86
N THR A 196 3.87 25.23 -3.88
CA THR A 196 5.27 25.56 -4.10
C THR A 196 5.66 26.89 -3.46
N TYR A 197 6.92 27.26 -3.60
CA TYR A 197 7.47 28.54 -3.20
C TYR A 197 7.71 29.43 -4.44
N TYR A 198 7.44 30.73 -4.29
CA TYR A 198 7.90 31.72 -5.27
C TYR A 198 9.43 31.75 -5.34
N PRO A 199 10.03 32.24 -6.44
CA PRO A 199 11.47 32.44 -6.50
C PRO A 199 11.91 33.36 -5.36
N SER A 200 12.83 32.87 -4.52
CA SER A 200 13.39 33.67 -3.44
C SER A 200 14.81 33.26 -3.09
N GLY A 201 15.66 34.25 -2.80
CA GLY A 201 17.00 34.02 -2.30
C GLY A 201 17.05 33.42 -0.88
N PHE A 202 15.92 33.34 -0.17
CA PHE A 202 15.86 32.85 1.21
C PHE A 202 16.11 31.33 1.34
N PHE A 203 15.70 30.57 0.32
CA PHE A 203 15.78 29.11 0.30
C PHE A 203 16.26 28.58 -1.07
N GLY A 204 16.82 29.43 -1.94
CA GLY A 204 17.18 29.07 -3.32
C GLY A 204 18.08 27.84 -3.44
N THR A 205 19.06 27.69 -2.55
CA THR A 205 19.98 26.53 -2.51
C THR A 205 19.37 25.29 -1.85
N SER A 206 18.25 25.42 -1.13
CA SER A 206 17.60 24.31 -0.43
C SER A 206 16.74 23.50 -1.39
N MET A 207 16.57 22.21 -1.09
CA MET A 207 15.51 21.39 -1.68
C MET A 207 14.12 21.98 -1.47
N SER A 208 13.95 22.80 -0.43
CA SER A 208 12.68 23.46 -0.12
C SER A 208 12.19 24.39 -1.25
N ASN A 209 13.09 24.82 -2.16
CA ASN A 209 12.74 25.51 -3.41
C ASN A 209 12.13 24.54 -4.45
N GLY A 210 11.16 23.73 -4.02
CA GLY A 210 10.55 22.66 -4.78
C GLY A 210 9.04 22.79 -4.92
N ILE A 211 8.43 21.75 -5.45
CA ILE A 211 6.99 21.60 -5.63
C ILE A 211 6.55 20.37 -4.84
N TRP A 212 5.44 20.46 -4.11
CA TRP A 212 4.80 19.33 -3.45
C TRP A 212 3.51 19.00 -4.19
N LEU A 213 3.33 17.73 -4.50
CA LEU A 213 2.12 17.18 -5.11
C LEU A 213 1.60 16.04 -4.25
N ARG A 214 0.28 15.99 -4.11
CA ARG A 214 -0.38 14.77 -3.66
C ARG A 214 -0.34 13.75 -4.79
N HIS A 215 -0.07 12.49 -4.47
CA HIS A 215 0.12 11.41 -5.45
C HIS A 215 -1.03 11.29 -6.46
N ASP A 216 -2.28 11.47 -6.04
CA ASP A 216 -3.49 11.43 -6.90
C ASP A 216 -3.73 12.70 -7.74
N TYR A 217 -2.78 13.64 -7.72
CA TYR A 217 -2.68 14.82 -8.61
C TYR A 217 -1.38 14.85 -9.41
N CYS A 218 -0.54 13.81 -9.29
CA CYS A 218 0.65 13.64 -10.09
C CYS A 218 0.32 12.74 -11.29
N GLY A 219 0.22 13.31 -12.50
CA GLY A 219 -0.06 12.56 -13.72
C GLY A 219 -1.52 12.17 -13.90
N SER A 220 -1.78 11.37 -14.93
CA SER A 220 -3.09 10.95 -15.41
C SER A 220 -3.35 9.44 -15.32
N ILE A 221 -2.31 8.66 -14.99
CA ILE A 221 -2.34 7.21 -14.81
C ILE A 221 -2.00 6.81 -13.36
N GLY A 222 -2.02 5.52 -13.03
CA GLY A 222 -1.75 5.03 -11.68
C GLY A 222 -2.78 5.55 -10.68
N THR A 223 -2.33 6.25 -9.64
CA THR A 223 -3.24 6.93 -8.70
C THR A 223 -3.74 8.28 -9.20
N GLY A 224 -3.14 8.81 -10.27
CA GLY A 224 -3.49 10.07 -10.90
C GLY A 224 -4.82 10.03 -11.64
N SER A 225 -5.17 11.12 -12.31
CA SER A 225 -6.39 11.20 -13.11
C SER A 225 -6.28 12.27 -14.18
N PRO A 226 -6.82 12.06 -15.40
CA PRO A 226 -6.84 13.09 -16.44
C PRO A 226 -7.50 14.40 -16.00
N TYR A 227 -8.46 14.35 -15.06
CA TYR A 227 -9.13 15.55 -14.54
C TYR A 227 -8.26 16.37 -13.57
N ARG A 228 -7.19 15.78 -13.04
CA ARG A 228 -6.34 16.33 -11.98
C ARG A 228 -4.89 16.57 -12.42
N SER A 229 -4.49 16.04 -13.58
CA SER A 229 -3.13 16.06 -14.10
C SER A 229 -2.54 17.47 -14.28
N ARG A 230 -3.39 18.49 -14.45
CA ARG A 230 -2.98 19.89 -14.62
C ARG A 230 -2.66 20.63 -13.31
N THR A 231 -2.66 19.96 -12.17
CA THR A 231 -2.15 20.56 -10.93
C THR A 231 -0.64 20.81 -11.02
N PHE A 232 0.13 19.90 -11.62
CA PHE A 232 1.57 20.06 -11.70
C PHE A 232 1.98 21.32 -12.48
N ILE A 233 1.37 21.59 -13.64
CA ILE A 233 1.65 22.81 -14.41
C ILE A 233 1.23 24.09 -13.67
N HIS A 234 0.14 24.05 -12.90
CA HIS A 234 -0.29 25.17 -12.08
C HIS A 234 0.77 25.52 -11.02
N GLU A 235 1.28 24.51 -10.29
CA GLU A 235 2.37 24.72 -9.33
C GLU A 235 3.67 25.14 -10.02
N VAL A 236 3.98 24.63 -11.21
CA VAL A 236 5.13 25.11 -12.00
C VAL A 236 4.98 26.58 -12.37
N GLY A 237 3.77 27.05 -12.69
CA GLY A 237 3.49 28.47 -12.93
C GLY A 237 3.83 29.31 -11.70
N HIS A 238 3.36 28.91 -10.51
CA HIS A 238 3.71 29.56 -9.25
C HIS A 238 5.21 29.53 -8.97
N TRP A 239 5.84 28.37 -9.16
CA TRP A 239 7.27 28.22 -9.01
C TRP A 239 7.89 29.28 -9.91
N LEU A 240 7.58 29.34 -11.21
CA LEU A 240 8.02 30.34 -12.19
C LEU A 240 7.44 31.76 -12.04
N ASN A 241 6.99 32.15 -10.85
CA ASN A 241 6.60 33.53 -10.51
C ASN A 241 5.26 34.03 -11.11
N LEU A 242 4.32 33.12 -11.38
CA LEU A 242 2.95 33.47 -11.74
C LEU A 242 2.06 33.41 -10.50
N PRO A 243 1.30 34.47 -10.18
CA PRO A 243 0.19 34.36 -9.24
C PRO A 243 -1.06 33.78 -9.90
N HIS A 244 -2.09 33.49 -9.11
CA HIS A 244 -3.42 33.20 -9.66
C HIS A 244 -3.93 34.39 -10.47
N THR A 245 -4.73 34.13 -11.51
CA THR A 245 -5.28 35.14 -12.43
C THR A 245 -6.14 36.21 -11.74
N TRP A 246 -6.74 35.89 -10.59
CA TRP A 246 -7.54 36.82 -9.78
C TRP A 246 -6.73 37.48 -8.65
N GLY A 247 -5.40 37.32 -8.67
CA GLY A 247 -4.47 37.93 -7.73
C GLY A 247 -4.16 37.09 -6.49
N SER A 248 -3.92 37.76 -5.37
CA SER A 248 -3.32 37.14 -4.18
C SER A 248 -4.32 36.53 -3.19
N SER A 249 -5.57 36.26 -3.53
CA SER A 249 -6.45 35.46 -2.66
C SER A 249 -6.43 33.98 -3.09
N ASN A 250 -6.70 33.06 -2.16
CA ASN A 250 -6.85 31.63 -2.48
C ASN A 250 -8.31 31.22 -2.75
N GLU A 251 -9.21 32.19 -2.82
CA GLU A 251 -10.65 31.97 -2.84
C GLU A 251 -11.22 32.57 -4.14
N PRO A 252 -11.46 31.74 -5.17
CA PRO A 252 -12.11 32.19 -6.39
C PRO A 252 -13.58 32.56 -6.13
N GLY A 253 -14.14 33.42 -6.97
CA GLY A 253 -15.53 33.86 -6.89
C GLY A 253 -15.79 35.04 -5.95
N LEU A 254 -14.78 35.55 -5.23
CA LEU A 254 -14.94 36.71 -4.36
C LEU A 254 -14.98 38.01 -5.17
N ALA A 255 -16.02 38.82 -4.98
CA ALA A 255 -16.14 40.12 -5.64
C ALA A 255 -14.97 41.09 -5.30
N SER A 256 -14.34 40.91 -4.13
CA SER A 256 -13.15 41.69 -3.74
C SER A 256 -11.94 41.44 -4.62
N ASN A 257 -11.88 40.28 -5.30
CA ASN A 257 -10.78 39.92 -6.20
C ASN A 257 -10.66 40.90 -7.37
N CYS A 258 -11.75 41.57 -7.79
CA CYS A 258 -11.67 42.62 -8.81
C CYS A 258 -10.81 43.84 -8.42
N ASN A 259 -10.41 43.97 -7.15
CA ASN A 259 -9.50 45.02 -6.68
C ASN A 259 -8.04 44.55 -6.61
N MET A 260 -7.76 43.31 -7.00
CA MET A 260 -6.43 42.71 -7.10
C MET A 260 -6.15 42.38 -8.56
N ASP A 261 -4.89 42.09 -8.85
CA ASP A 261 -4.39 41.79 -10.19
C ASP A 261 -3.27 40.75 -10.04
N ASP A 262 -3.06 39.94 -11.08
CA ASP A 262 -1.99 38.96 -11.18
C ASP A 262 -0.67 39.61 -11.68
N GLY A 263 -0.73 40.89 -12.06
CA GLY A 263 0.44 41.66 -12.52
C GLY A 263 0.91 41.24 -13.90
N VAL A 264 0.03 40.63 -14.70
CA VAL A 264 0.23 40.28 -16.11
C VAL A 264 -0.78 41.07 -16.95
N SER A 265 -0.31 41.79 -17.97
CA SER A 265 -1.16 42.74 -18.70
C SER A 265 -2.15 42.12 -19.68
N ASP A 266 -1.92 40.87 -20.11
CA ASP A 266 -2.74 40.18 -21.11
C ASP A 266 -3.66 39.11 -20.49
N THR A 267 -3.64 38.96 -19.17
CA THR A 267 -4.63 38.20 -18.41
C THR A 267 -5.75 39.15 -17.99
N PRO A 268 -7.00 38.93 -18.44
CA PRO A 268 -8.11 39.77 -18.02
C PRO A 268 -8.37 39.65 -16.51
N ASN A 269 -8.66 40.77 -15.85
CA ASN A 269 -9.04 40.76 -14.45
C ASN A 269 -10.30 39.92 -14.25
N THR A 270 -10.30 39.08 -13.21
CA THR A 270 -11.32 38.07 -12.94
C THR A 270 -11.50 37.88 -11.45
N ILE A 271 -12.67 37.39 -11.03
CA ILE A 271 -12.86 36.95 -9.64
C ILE A 271 -12.30 35.54 -9.38
N GLY A 272 -11.85 34.84 -10.42
CA GLY A 272 -11.42 33.44 -10.38
C GLY A 272 -12.59 32.47 -10.46
N SER A 273 -12.35 31.30 -11.05
CA SER A 273 -13.41 30.37 -11.42
C SER A 273 -13.03 28.93 -11.08
N SER A 274 -13.99 28.22 -10.48
CA SER A 274 -13.85 26.79 -10.14
C SER A 274 -14.55 25.86 -11.13
N TRP A 275 -15.20 26.41 -12.15
CA TRP A 275 -16.06 25.69 -13.08
C TRP A 275 -15.85 26.19 -14.51
N CYS A 276 -16.16 25.35 -15.50
CA CYS A 276 -15.98 25.67 -16.90
C CYS A 276 -17.19 26.36 -17.52
N ASN A 277 -17.30 27.66 -17.27
CA ASN A 277 -18.30 28.53 -17.90
C ASN A 277 -17.66 29.43 -18.98
N TYR A 278 -17.71 28.98 -20.23
CA TYR A 278 -17.14 29.68 -21.39
C TYR A 278 -17.76 31.05 -21.70
N ASN A 279 -18.85 31.45 -21.05
CA ASN A 279 -19.46 32.78 -21.21
C ASN A 279 -19.22 33.67 -19.98
N GLU A 280 -18.29 33.31 -19.11
CA GLU A 280 -18.08 34.03 -17.86
C GLU A 280 -17.45 35.41 -18.12
N THR A 281 -18.11 36.45 -17.60
CA THR A 281 -17.63 37.83 -17.63
C THR A 281 -17.66 38.37 -16.22
N THR A 282 -16.47 38.64 -15.66
CA THR A 282 -16.31 39.16 -14.30
C THR A 282 -15.35 40.33 -14.31
N CYS A 283 -15.44 41.20 -13.30
CA CYS A 283 -14.63 42.42 -13.20
C CYS A 283 -14.65 43.34 -14.44
N GLY A 284 -15.66 43.20 -15.31
CA GLY A 284 -15.85 44.01 -16.53
C GLY A 284 -15.23 43.42 -17.81
N SER A 285 -14.60 42.24 -17.76
CA SER A 285 -13.97 41.57 -18.90
C SER A 285 -14.40 40.11 -19.02
N HIS A 286 -14.27 39.55 -20.23
CA HIS A 286 -14.41 38.10 -20.46
C HIS A 286 -13.31 37.37 -19.68
N SER A 287 -13.68 36.43 -18.80
CA SER A 287 -12.73 35.72 -17.93
C SER A 287 -11.97 34.67 -18.73
N ASN A 288 -10.64 34.63 -18.61
CA ASN A 288 -9.83 33.56 -19.20
C ASN A 288 -9.82 32.31 -18.29
N ILE A 289 -10.97 31.63 -18.23
CA ILE A 289 -11.13 30.42 -17.40
C ILE A 289 -10.26 29.24 -17.85
N GLU A 290 -9.71 29.28 -19.07
CA GLU A 290 -8.81 28.24 -19.61
C GLU A 290 -7.34 28.49 -19.25
N ASN A 291 -7.03 29.51 -18.44
CA ASN A 291 -5.66 29.77 -18.01
C ASN A 291 -5.17 28.69 -17.01
N HIS A 292 -3.93 28.21 -17.10
CA HIS A 292 -3.40 27.24 -16.13
C HIS A 292 -3.34 27.76 -14.69
N MET A 293 -3.29 29.08 -14.48
CA MET A 293 -3.35 29.71 -13.16
C MET A 293 -4.77 29.90 -12.62
N GLU A 294 -5.80 29.45 -13.34
CA GLU A 294 -7.16 29.33 -12.82
C GLU A 294 -7.36 28.06 -11.99
N TYR A 295 -8.50 27.96 -11.32
CA TYR A 295 -8.95 26.77 -10.60
C TYR A 295 -9.98 25.94 -11.38
N SER A 296 -10.29 26.33 -12.61
CA SER A 296 -11.25 25.63 -13.45
C SER A 296 -10.75 24.23 -13.87
N SER A 297 -11.66 23.36 -14.33
CA SER A 297 -11.29 22.05 -14.86
C SER A 297 -10.91 22.05 -16.35
N CYS A 298 -10.96 23.20 -17.05
CA CYS A 298 -10.76 23.35 -18.50
C CYS A 298 -9.53 24.20 -18.84
N ARG A 299 -8.57 24.24 -17.93
CA ARG A 299 -7.28 24.93 -18.09
C ARG A 299 -6.51 24.32 -19.25
N LYS A 300 -5.94 25.10 -20.17
CA LYS A 300 -5.26 24.65 -21.40
C LYS A 300 -4.09 25.54 -21.83
N MET A 301 -3.93 26.73 -21.26
CA MET A 301 -2.96 27.70 -21.78
C MET A 301 -2.33 28.60 -20.71
N PHE A 302 -1.11 29.05 -21.02
CA PHE A 302 -0.54 30.29 -20.49
C PHE A 302 -0.60 31.39 -21.54
N THR A 303 -0.52 32.66 -21.11
CA THR A 303 -0.45 33.82 -22.01
C THR A 303 1.00 34.22 -22.36
N ASP A 304 1.17 35.05 -23.39
CA ASP A 304 2.47 35.64 -23.76
C ASP A 304 3.09 36.46 -22.61
N GLY A 305 2.26 37.18 -21.85
CA GLY A 305 2.68 37.93 -20.66
C GLY A 305 3.12 37.02 -19.51
N GLN A 306 2.42 35.90 -19.29
CA GLN A 306 2.82 34.87 -18.33
C GLN A 306 4.15 34.23 -18.76
N LYS A 307 4.32 33.89 -20.04
CA LYS A 307 5.61 33.42 -20.60
C LYS A 307 6.75 34.39 -20.30
N ALA A 308 6.53 35.70 -20.48
CA ALA A 308 7.55 36.72 -20.20
C ALA A 308 7.97 36.71 -18.71
N ARG A 309 7.01 36.61 -17.77
CA ARG A 309 7.30 36.48 -16.33
C ARG A 309 8.08 35.21 -16.01
N MET A 310 7.62 34.06 -16.50
CA MET A 310 8.25 32.77 -16.27
C MET A 310 9.71 32.72 -16.76
N ARG A 311 9.94 33.19 -17.99
CA ARG A 311 11.29 33.26 -18.56
C ARG A 311 12.18 34.29 -17.85
N THR A 312 11.59 35.37 -17.34
CA THR A 312 12.32 36.34 -16.50
C THR A 312 12.75 35.70 -15.19
N ALA A 313 11.89 34.92 -14.53
CA ALA A 313 12.26 34.19 -13.32
C ALA A 313 13.46 33.25 -13.56
N LEU A 314 13.46 32.52 -14.70
CA LEU A 314 14.55 31.62 -15.09
C LEU A 314 15.84 32.32 -15.49
N THR A 315 15.80 33.56 -15.98
CA THR A 315 17.02 34.28 -16.43
C THR A 315 17.54 35.27 -15.40
N SER A 316 16.78 35.54 -14.35
CA SER A 316 17.19 36.38 -13.23
C SER A 316 18.04 35.63 -12.21
N ASN A 317 18.72 36.38 -11.34
CA ASN A 317 19.46 35.82 -10.21
C ASN A 317 18.57 35.53 -8.97
N VAL A 318 17.27 35.80 -9.02
CA VAL A 318 16.37 35.58 -7.87
C VAL A 318 16.16 34.08 -7.68
N GLY A 319 16.43 33.60 -6.47
CA GLY A 319 16.32 32.16 -6.14
C GLY A 319 17.26 31.24 -6.90
N GLY A 320 18.27 31.78 -7.60
CA GLY A 320 19.35 31.02 -8.27
C GLY A 320 18.94 30.16 -9.46
N ARG A 321 17.73 30.35 -9.99
CA ARG A 321 17.20 29.52 -11.09
C ARG A 321 17.88 29.74 -12.43
N SER A 322 18.59 30.86 -12.60
CA SER A 322 19.46 31.07 -13.77
C SER A 322 20.53 30.02 -13.93
N ASN A 323 20.94 29.34 -12.85
CA ASN A 323 21.88 28.23 -12.96
C ASN A 323 21.27 26.99 -13.63
N LEU A 324 19.96 26.74 -13.45
CA LEU A 324 19.25 25.55 -13.95
C LEU A 324 19.34 25.40 -15.46
N ILE A 325 19.41 26.51 -16.18
CA ILE A 325 19.39 26.58 -17.65
C ILE A 325 20.80 26.67 -18.25
N THR A 326 21.86 26.57 -17.44
CA THR A 326 23.25 26.69 -17.92
C THR A 326 23.80 25.37 -18.43
N PRO A 327 24.69 25.39 -19.45
CA PRO A 327 25.38 24.18 -19.90
C PRO A 327 26.18 23.48 -18.80
N ILE A 328 26.75 24.24 -17.85
CA ILE A 328 27.51 23.68 -16.72
C ILE A 328 26.58 22.86 -15.83
N ASN A 329 25.41 23.39 -15.49
CA ASN A 329 24.43 22.66 -14.69
C ASN A 329 23.83 21.47 -15.45
N HIS A 330 23.58 21.62 -16.76
CA HIS A 330 23.12 20.51 -17.59
C HIS A 330 24.10 19.35 -17.59
N ALA A 331 25.41 19.62 -17.64
CA ALA A 331 26.45 18.60 -17.52
C ALA A 331 26.52 17.96 -16.12
N ALA A 332 26.36 18.77 -15.06
CA ALA A 332 26.36 18.32 -13.68
C ALA A 332 25.18 17.37 -13.36
N THR A 333 24.00 17.67 -13.92
CA THR A 333 22.76 16.91 -13.72
C THR A 333 22.51 15.83 -14.78
N GLY A 334 23.32 15.81 -15.85
CA GLY A 334 23.31 14.79 -16.89
C GLY A 334 22.26 14.96 -17.99
N ILE A 335 21.64 16.15 -18.11
CA ILE A 335 20.64 16.44 -19.15
C ILE A 335 21.23 17.00 -20.44
N ASP A 336 22.55 17.20 -20.50
CA ASP A 336 23.28 17.73 -21.66
C ASP A 336 23.53 16.69 -22.76
N VAL A 337 23.53 15.41 -22.40
CA VAL A 337 23.78 14.28 -23.30
C VAL A 337 22.73 13.20 -23.12
N ALA A 338 22.65 12.27 -24.07
CA ALA A 338 21.89 11.05 -23.86
C ALA A 338 22.52 10.29 -22.68
N PRO A 339 21.74 9.94 -21.64
CA PRO A 339 22.30 9.30 -20.47
C PRO A 339 22.78 7.89 -20.80
N PRO A 340 23.94 7.46 -20.28
CA PRO A 340 24.40 6.10 -20.46
C PRO A 340 23.52 5.13 -19.66
N PHE A 341 23.28 3.95 -20.22
CA PHE A 341 22.68 2.84 -19.50
C PHE A 341 23.52 2.50 -18.26
N CYS A 342 22.92 2.52 -17.08
CA CYS A 342 23.70 2.52 -15.83
C CYS A 342 23.16 1.66 -14.69
N LYS A 343 21.92 1.16 -14.81
CA LYS A 343 21.38 0.19 -13.86
C LYS A 343 20.42 -0.73 -14.58
N THR A 344 20.54 -2.02 -14.29
CA THR A 344 19.52 -3.01 -14.60
C THR A 344 18.66 -3.19 -13.37
N ASP A 345 17.34 -3.20 -13.54
CA ASP A 345 16.39 -3.48 -12.46
C ASP A 345 15.10 -4.01 -13.09
N PHE A 346 14.25 -4.63 -12.28
CA PHE A 346 12.99 -5.19 -12.73
C PHE A 346 12.03 -5.42 -11.57
N PHE A 347 10.76 -5.64 -11.88
CA PHE A 347 9.80 -6.14 -10.91
C PHE A 347 8.94 -7.25 -11.51
N ALA A 348 8.17 -7.92 -10.66
CA ALA A 348 7.15 -8.88 -11.06
C ALA A 348 5.78 -8.35 -10.65
N GLU A 349 4.74 -8.61 -11.45
CA GLU A 349 3.36 -8.20 -11.12
C GLU A 349 2.89 -8.81 -9.78
N ARG A 350 3.47 -9.95 -9.40
CA ARG A 350 3.30 -10.63 -8.11
C ARG A 350 4.52 -11.46 -7.75
N TYR A 351 4.77 -11.59 -6.45
CA TYR A 351 5.88 -12.38 -5.89
C TYR A 351 5.44 -13.72 -5.32
N ILE A 352 4.13 -13.95 -5.21
CA ILE A 352 3.55 -15.19 -4.69
C ILE A 352 2.56 -15.73 -5.72
N ALA A 353 2.70 -17.00 -6.07
CA ALA A 353 1.86 -17.67 -7.05
C ALA A 353 1.63 -19.13 -6.64
N CYS A 354 0.75 -19.83 -7.37
CA CYS A 354 0.62 -21.29 -7.25
C CYS A 354 1.32 -22.01 -8.39
N THR A 355 1.61 -23.30 -8.22
CA THR A 355 2.10 -24.14 -9.33
C THR A 355 1.15 -24.06 -10.52
N GLY A 356 1.70 -23.76 -11.72
CA GLY A 356 0.94 -23.61 -12.96
C GLY A 356 0.48 -22.18 -13.27
N ASP A 357 0.64 -21.26 -12.34
CA ASP A 357 0.39 -19.84 -12.56
C ASP A 357 1.49 -19.20 -13.41
N SER A 358 1.09 -18.24 -14.25
CA SER A 358 2.00 -17.38 -15.00
C SER A 358 2.17 -16.03 -14.31
N ILE A 359 3.39 -15.51 -14.28
CA ILE A 359 3.75 -14.22 -13.70
C ILE A 359 4.33 -13.33 -14.82
N LEU A 360 3.85 -12.09 -14.91
CA LEU A 360 4.46 -11.05 -15.74
C LEU A 360 5.66 -10.43 -15.02
N PHE A 361 6.78 -10.34 -15.74
CA PHE A 361 7.95 -9.56 -15.34
C PHE A 361 8.07 -8.35 -16.23
N GLU A 362 8.50 -7.23 -15.64
CA GLU A 362 8.63 -5.95 -16.33
C GLU A 362 10.01 -5.36 -16.07
N ASP A 363 10.64 -4.84 -17.13
CA ASP A 363 11.89 -4.12 -17.02
C ASP A 363 11.70 -2.81 -16.25
N TYR A 364 12.61 -2.54 -15.33
CA TYR A 364 12.68 -1.27 -14.60
C TYR A 364 14.07 -0.63 -14.68
N SER A 365 14.85 -1.03 -15.68
CA SER A 365 16.22 -0.58 -15.90
C SER A 365 16.26 0.91 -16.24
N TYR A 366 17.43 1.53 -16.02
CA TYR A 366 17.59 2.98 -16.15
C TYR A 366 18.18 3.33 -17.51
N HIS A 367 17.63 4.36 -18.14
CA HIS A 367 18.13 4.98 -19.37
C HIS A 367 17.97 4.11 -20.63
N ALA A 368 16.71 3.82 -20.99
CA ALA A 368 16.30 3.23 -22.27
C ALA A 368 17.06 1.94 -22.64
N PRO A 369 16.81 0.83 -21.90
CA PRO A 369 17.29 -0.48 -22.32
C PRO A 369 16.76 -0.83 -23.72
N VAL A 370 17.57 -1.55 -24.49
CA VAL A 370 17.25 -2.00 -25.86
C VAL A 370 17.46 -3.50 -26.05
N ALA A 371 17.99 -4.20 -25.04
CA ALA A 371 18.20 -5.64 -25.05
C ALA A 371 18.11 -6.21 -23.63
N TRP A 372 17.50 -7.40 -23.51
CA TRP A 372 17.26 -8.10 -22.25
C TRP A 372 17.68 -9.56 -22.36
N ASN A 373 18.22 -10.11 -21.29
CA ASN A 373 18.53 -11.52 -21.11
C ASN A 373 18.06 -11.91 -19.71
N TRP A 374 16.91 -12.56 -19.64
CA TRP A 374 16.33 -13.06 -18.41
C TRP A 374 16.76 -14.49 -18.12
N VAL A 375 16.88 -14.82 -16.84
CA VAL A 375 16.97 -16.19 -16.33
C VAL A 375 15.96 -16.35 -15.21
N PHE A 376 15.11 -17.37 -15.32
CA PHE A 376 14.06 -17.69 -14.35
C PHE A 376 14.32 -19.07 -13.77
N GLU A 377 14.87 -19.14 -12.56
CA GLU A 377 15.13 -20.42 -11.91
C GLU A 377 13.82 -21.20 -11.76
N GLY A 378 13.74 -22.43 -12.30
CA GLY A 378 12.53 -23.25 -12.20
C GLY A 378 11.32 -22.75 -13.02
N GLY A 379 11.47 -21.66 -13.79
CA GLY A 379 10.42 -21.09 -14.64
C GLY A 379 10.33 -21.72 -16.03
N ILE A 380 9.19 -21.54 -16.70
CA ILE A 380 8.96 -21.90 -18.10
C ILE A 380 8.38 -20.67 -18.85
N PRO A 381 9.08 -20.10 -19.83
CA PRO A 381 10.46 -20.45 -20.21
C PRO A 381 11.46 -20.15 -19.09
N ASP A 382 12.59 -20.87 -19.07
CA ASP A 382 13.68 -20.66 -18.11
C ASP A 382 14.57 -19.46 -18.45
N SER A 383 14.37 -18.88 -19.63
CA SER A 383 15.05 -17.69 -20.12
C SER A 383 14.19 -16.92 -21.12
N SER A 384 14.44 -15.63 -21.28
CA SER A 384 13.75 -14.78 -22.26
C SER A 384 14.63 -13.62 -22.73
N THR A 385 14.29 -13.07 -23.89
CA THR A 385 14.89 -11.83 -24.43
C THR A 385 13.85 -10.72 -24.66
N LEU A 386 12.61 -10.97 -24.25
CA LEU A 386 11.54 -9.98 -24.29
C LEU A 386 11.73 -8.96 -23.16
N GLU A 387 11.31 -7.72 -23.39
CA GLU A 387 11.22 -6.68 -22.35
C GLU A 387 10.28 -7.11 -21.22
N GLU A 388 9.12 -7.65 -21.59
CA GLU A 388 8.07 -8.09 -20.67
C GLU A 388 7.69 -9.57 -20.88
N PRO A 389 8.40 -10.53 -20.26
CA PRO A 389 8.08 -11.95 -20.39
C PRO A 389 7.03 -12.43 -19.38
N TYR A 390 6.17 -13.34 -19.83
CA TYR A 390 5.35 -14.18 -18.97
C TYR A 390 6.06 -15.50 -18.66
N VAL A 391 6.13 -15.86 -17.38
CA VAL A 391 6.83 -17.08 -16.93
C VAL A 391 5.91 -17.91 -16.04
N THR A 392 5.79 -19.20 -16.33
CA THR A 392 5.00 -20.15 -15.55
C THR A 392 5.90 -21.02 -14.68
N TYR A 393 5.54 -21.20 -13.42
CA TYR A 393 6.29 -22.06 -12.50
C TYR A 393 5.55 -23.38 -12.23
N PRO A 394 6.02 -24.53 -12.72
CA PRO A 394 5.32 -25.81 -12.59
C PRO A 394 5.52 -26.50 -11.24
N VAL A 395 6.53 -26.11 -10.45
CA VAL A 395 6.91 -26.76 -9.20
C VAL A 395 6.88 -25.74 -8.07
N SER A 396 6.39 -26.15 -6.90
CA SER A 396 6.37 -25.30 -5.71
C SER A 396 7.77 -25.12 -5.15
N GLY A 397 8.12 -23.91 -4.73
CA GLY A 397 9.45 -23.57 -4.26
C GLY A 397 9.63 -22.07 -4.09
N VAL A 398 10.85 -21.68 -3.78
CA VAL A 398 11.28 -20.28 -3.80
C VAL A 398 12.37 -20.18 -4.86
N PHE A 399 12.31 -19.16 -5.71
CA PHE A 399 13.11 -19.09 -6.93
C PHE A 399 13.76 -17.72 -7.11
N ASP A 400 15.01 -17.75 -7.56
CA ASP A 400 15.77 -16.57 -7.96
C ASP A 400 15.35 -16.11 -9.38
N VAL A 401 15.50 -14.81 -9.63
CA VAL A 401 15.34 -14.23 -10.96
C VAL A 401 16.52 -13.32 -11.26
N ASP A 402 17.07 -13.48 -12.46
CA ASP A 402 18.14 -12.64 -13.00
C ASP A 402 17.66 -11.89 -14.23
N LEU A 403 18.02 -10.61 -14.31
CA LEU A 403 17.95 -9.84 -15.54
C LEU A 403 19.34 -9.29 -15.86
N ALA A 404 19.80 -9.51 -17.10
CA ALA A 404 20.86 -8.72 -17.70
C ALA A 404 20.28 -7.86 -18.82
N ALA A 405 20.35 -6.53 -18.68
CA ALA A 405 19.86 -5.58 -19.66
C ALA A 405 21.00 -4.69 -20.21
N SER A 406 20.78 -4.11 -21.38
CA SER A 406 21.75 -3.26 -22.07
C SER A 406 21.06 -2.14 -22.86
N GLY A 407 21.63 -0.93 -22.83
CA GLY A 407 21.20 0.20 -23.68
C GLY A 407 21.89 0.29 -25.04
N ASP A 408 22.88 -0.56 -25.32
CA ASP A 408 23.62 -0.56 -26.60
C ASP A 408 23.75 -1.95 -27.24
N SER A 409 23.08 -2.95 -26.66
CA SER A 409 23.16 -4.38 -27.04
C SER A 409 24.56 -5.00 -26.94
N ILE A 410 25.53 -4.32 -26.32
CA ILE A 410 26.93 -4.76 -26.21
C ILE A 410 27.33 -4.88 -24.74
N ASN A 411 27.11 -3.81 -23.97
CA ASN A 411 27.48 -3.73 -22.57
C ASN A 411 26.24 -4.03 -21.72
N PHE A 412 26.24 -5.19 -21.06
CA PHE A 412 25.16 -5.62 -20.18
C PHE A 412 25.51 -5.31 -18.72
N LEU A 413 24.53 -4.81 -17.98
CA LEU A 413 24.53 -4.79 -16.52
C LEU A 413 23.54 -5.85 -16.04
N SER A 414 23.79 -6.43 -14.88
CA SER A 414 22.96 -7.52 -14.34
C SER A 414 22.43 -7.18 -12.96
N GLU A 415 21.21 -7.63 -12.69
CA GLU A 415 20.54 -7.59 -11.40
C GLU A 415 20.04 -9.00 -11.08
N GLN A 416 20.38 -9.50 -9.89
CA GLN A 416 19.90 -10.77 -9.36
C GLN A 416 19.06 -10.50 -8.12
N LYS A 417 17.83 -11.01 -8.10
CA LYS A 417 16.97 -10.97 -6.91
C LYS A 417 16.79 -12.39 -6.39
N ASN A 418 17.47 -12.68 -5.29
CA ASN A 418 17.39 -13.98 -4.64
C ASN A 418 16.04 -14.16 -3.95
N ASP A 419 15.53 -15.38 -3.94
CA ASP A 419 14.29 -15.80 -3.32
C ASP A 419 13.07 -14.94 -3.71
N LEU A 420 13.07 -14.38 -4.93
CA LEU A 420 12.11 -13.37 -5.37
C LEU A 420 10.70 -13.94 -5.52
N ILE A 421 10.58 -15.13 -6.12
CA ILE A 421 9.30 -15.73 -6.47
C ILE A 421 9.01 -16.93 -5.59
N VAL A 422 7.86 -16.90 -4.92
CA VAL A 422 7.38 -17.95 -4.04
C VAL A 422 6.21 -18.67 -4.70
N VAL A 423 6.38 -19.94 -5.00
CA VAL A 423 5.38 -20.77 -5.66
C VAL A 423 4.84 -21.79 -4.67
N MET A 424 3.57 -21.64 -4.30
CA MET A 424 2.86 -22.56 -3.42
C MET A 424 2.31 -23.75 -4.22
N ASN A 425 2.15 -24.90 -3.57
CA ASN A 425 1.50 -26.04 -4.20
C ASN A 425 0.03 -25.71 -4.48
N TYR A 426 -0.42 -25.93 -5.72
CA TYR A 426 -1.81 -25.73 -6.11
C TYR A 426 -2.77 -26.64 -5.33
N ASN A 427 -2.41 -27.89 -5.07
CA ASN A 427 -3.19 -28.81 -4.27
C ASN A 427 -2.71 -28.72 -2.82
N GLY A 428 -3.13 -27.66 -2.12
CA GLY A 428 -2.60 -27.29 -0.80
C GLY A 428 -2.75 -28.37 0.29
N GLU A 429 -2.53 -27.97 1.54
CA GLU A 429 -2.68 -28.89 2.67
C GLU A 429 -4.09 -29.47 2.77
N GLN A 430 -4.15 -30.77 3.07
CA GLN A 430 -5.40 -31.52 3.16
C GLN A 430 -6.09 -31.27 4.51
N LEU A 431 -7.42 -31.27 4.50
CA LEU A 431 -8.22 -31.13 5.73
C LEU A 431 -8.45 -32.47 6.44
N PRO A 432 -8.61 -32.49 7.78
CA PRO A 432 -8.61 -31.34 8.68
C PRO A 432 -7.20 -30.82 8.97
N PHE A 433 -7.07 -29.50 9.06
CA PHE A 433 -5.83 -28.80 9.40
C PHE A 433 -5.94 -28.14 10.77
N PHE A 434 -4.90 -28.28 11.60
CA PHE A 434 -4.78 -27.63 12.89
C PHE A 434 -3.41 -26.99 13.03
N GLU A 435 -3.38 -25.73 13.44
CA GLU A 435 -2.17 -24.99 13.77
C GLU A 435 -2.31 -24.39 15.17
N GLY A 436 -1.41 -24.80 16.07
CA GLY A 436 -1.26 -24.28 17.43
C GLY A 436 0.10 -23.63 17.66
N PHE A 437 0.89 -23.43 16.59
CA PHE A 437 2.18 -22.74 16.56
C PHE A 437 3.33 -23.38 17.37
N GLU A 438 3.18 -24.63 17.79
CA GLU A 438 4.16 -25.32 18.64
C GLU A 438 5.44 -25.75 17.89
N ASN A 439 5.35 -25.98 16.58
CA ASN A 439 6.47 -26.44 15.74
C ASN A 439 6.61 -25.59 14.47
N THR A 440 6.16 -24.33 14.52
CA THR A 440 6.01 -23.48 13.33
C THR A 440 6.94 -22.28 13.40
N THR A 441 7.46 -21.87 12.25
CA THR A 441 8.16 -20.61 12.05
C THR A 441 7.32 -19.69 11.18
N ILE A 442 7.37 -18.39 11.44
CA ILE A 442 6.72 -17.39 10.57
C ILE A 442 7.67 -17.09 9.42
N THR A 443 7.74 -18.05 8.50
CA THR A 443 8.63 -18.02 7.34
C THR A 443 7.86 -18.40 6.09
N THR A 444 8.15 -17.69 5.01
CA THR A 444 7.70 -18.02 3.66
C THR A 444 8.21 -19.43 3.27
N PRO A 445 7.39 -20.30 2.64
CA PRO A 445 6.02 -20.07 2.17
C PRO A 445 4.91 -20.42 3.19
N GLU A 446 5.24 -20.95 4.36
CA GLU A 446 4.25 -21.43 5.34
C GLU A 446 3.35 -20.30 5.86
N TRP A 447 3.99 -19.18 6.20
CA TRP A 447 3.34 -17.95 6.64
C TRP A 447 4.03 -16.75 5.98
N VAL A 448 3.24 -15.89 5.37
CA VAL A 448 3.74 -14.68 4.69
C VAL A 448 3.25 -13.45 5.44
N SER A 449 4.18 -12.66 5.97
CA SER A 449 3.89 -11.38 6.62
C SER A 449 4.55 -10.24 5.84
N SER A 450 3.86 -9.74 4.82
CA SER A 450 4.36 -8.69 3.93
C SER A 450 4.19 -7.28 4.50
N ILE A 451 3.27 -7.09 5.46
CA ILE A 451 2.95 -5.80 6.06
C ILE A 451 2.75 -6.00 7.57
N GLY A 452 3.65 -5.44 8.38
CA GLY A 452 3.54 -5.45 9.85
C GLY A 452 4.38 -6.51 10.57
N ASN A 453 4.42 -6.41 11.90
CA ASN A 453 5.28 -7.21 12.78
C ASN A 453 4.52 -8.38 13.40
N TRP A 454 4.06 -9.32 12.57
CA TRP A 454 3.54 -10.59 13.08
C TRP A 454 4.71 -11.48 13.50
N ASP A 455 4.70 -11.90 14.76
CA ASP A 455 5.77 -12.68 15.35
C ASP A 455 5.22 -13.88 16.14
N LEU A 456 6.02 -14.94 16.17
CA LEU A 456 5.82 -16.04 17.11
C LEU A 456 6.24 -15.58 18.51
N THR A 457 5.41 -15.81 19.52
CA THR A 457 5.69 -15.45 20.91
C THR A 457 5.49 -16.63 21.85
N ASN A 458 6.32 -16.70 22.88
CA ASN A 458 6.19 -17.63 24.01
C ASN A 458 5.76 -16.94 25.31
N GLN A 459 5.31 -15.69 25.23
CA GLN A 459 4.83 -14.94 26.40
C GLN A 459 3.52 -15.49 26.95
N THR A 460 2.69 -16.04 26.06
CA THR A 460 1.40 -16.66 26.37
C THR A 460 1.02 -17.59 25.21
N SER A 461 -0.01 -18.38 25.43
CA SER A 461 -0.70 -19.24 24.45
C SER A 461 -2.09 -19.55 25.03
N TYR A 462 -3.01 -20.04 24.21
CA TYR A 462 -4.22 -20.66 24.74
C TYR A 462 -3.88 -22.07 25.24
N ASN A 463 -3.28 -22.89 24.37
CA ASN A 463 -2.81 -24.23 24.68
C ASN A 463 -1.40 -24.42 24.12
N GLY A 464 -0.48 -24.98 24.90
CA GLY A 464 0.90 -25.18 24.45
C GLY A 464 1.84 -24.09 24.95
N SER A 465 2.89 -23.80 24.20
CA SER A 465 3.96 -22.87 24.58
C SER A 465 4.03 -21.63 23.70
N TYR A 466 3.43 -21.64 22.51
CA TYR A 466 3.57 -20.59 21.52
C TYR A 466 2.22 -20.14 20.97
N CYS A 467 2.17 -18.90 20.49
CA CYS A 467 1.09 -18.36 19.65
C CYS A 467 1.67 -17.27 18.75
N ILE A 468 0.87 -16.74 17.82
CA ILE A 468 1.27 -15.56 17.05
C ILE A 468 0.72 -14.29 17.70
N LYS A 469 1.50 -13.22 17.61
CA LYS A 469 1.06 -11.88 17.99
C LYS A 469 1.40 -10.88 16.90
N VAL A 470 0.66 -9.77 16.85
CA VAL A 470 1.05 -8.58 16.11
C VAL A 470 1.50 -7.51 17.11
N ASP A 471 2.71 -6.99 16.93
CA ASP A 471 3.19 -5.85 17.70
C ASP A 471 2.48 -4.57 17.24
N ASN A 472 1.59 -4.08 18.09
CA ASN A 472 0.78 -2.89 17.85
C ASN A 472 1.23 -1.72 18.75
N ALA A 473 2.31 -1.89 19.52
CA ALA A 473 2.79 -0.86 20.41
C ALA A 473 3.48 0.27 19.63
N GLY A 474 2.94 1.50 19.73
CA GLY A 474 3.53 2.67 19.08
C GLY A 474 3.18 2.83 17.60
N THR A 475 2.28 1.99 17.06
CA THR A 475 1.75 2.13 15.71
C THR A 475 0.72 3.27 15.64
N ILE A 476 0.65 3.95 14.49
CA ILE A 476 -0.36 5.00 14.25
C ILE A 476 -1.74 4.37 14.00
N ALA A 477 -2.81 5.06 14.41
CA ALA A 477 -4.17 4.63 14.08
C ALA A 477 -4.34 4.60 12.55
N GLY A 478 -4.90 3.52 12.03
CA GLY A 478 -5.00 3.23 10.59
C GLY A 478 -3.88 2.35 10.05
N ALA A 479 -2.80 2.10 10.81
CA ALA A 479 -1.75 1.17 10.41
C ALA A 479 -2.34 -0.24 10.18
N LYS A 480 -1.89 -0.88 9.10
CA LYS A 480 -2.37 -2.19 8.66
C LYS A 480 -1.31 -3.25 8.92
N HIS A 481 -1.73 -4.40 9.38
CA HIS A 481 -0.88 -5.58 9.59
C HIS A 481 -1.55 -6.80 8.97
N GLU A 482 -0.83 -7.55 8.14
CA GLU A 482 -1.32 -8.70 7.38
C GLU A 482 -0.43 -9.92 7.58
N ILE A 483 -1.04 -11.07 7.81
CA ILE A 483 -0.37 -12.37 7.74
C ILE A 483 -1.23 -13.33 6.91
N GLU A 484 -0.62 -13.91 5.90
CA GLU A 484 -1.25 -14.80 4.93
C GLU A 484 -0.79 -16.24 5.12
N SER A 485 -1.71 -17.17 4.91
CA SER A 485 -1.43 -18.60 4.97
C SER A 485 -0.83 -19.14 3.68
N LYS A 486 -0.25 -20.35 3.75
CA LYS A 486 -0.12 -21.26 2.60
C LYS A 486 -1.47 -21.70 2.03
N THR A 487 -1.44 -22.53 0.99
CA THR A 487 -2.62 -23.11 0.33
C THR A 487 -3.20 -24.29 1.09
N PHE A 488 -4.52 -24.45 1.01
CA PHE A 488 -5.29 -25.57 1.56
C PHE A 488 -6.25 -26.10 0.50
N ASP A 489 -6.45 -27.41 0.49
CA ASP A 489 -7.40 -28.06 -0.39
C ASP A 489 -8.76 -28.20 0.28
N LEU A 490 -9.72 -27.41 -0.19
CA LEU A 490 -11.11 -27.44 0.25
C LEU A 490 -12.03 -28.06 -0.82
N SER A 491 -11.48 -28.61 -1.90
CA SER A 491 -12.24 -29.04 -3.09
C SER A 491 -13.16 -30.24 -2.84
N ASP A 492 -12.85 -31.05 -1.83
CA ASP A 492 -13.63 -32.23 -1.42
C ASP A 492 -14.91 -31.89 -0.64
N THR A 493 -15.23 -30.61 -0.44
CA THR A 493 -16.43 -30.18 0.29
C THR A 493 -17.17 -29.02 -0.39
N THR A 494 -18.44 -28.83 -0.03
CA THR A 494 -19.20 -27.62 -0.39
C THR A 494 -19.18 -26.56 0.71
N LYS A 495 -18.63 -26.91 1.88
CA LYS A 495 -18.53 -26.04 3.06
C LYS A 495 -17.38 -26.47 3.97
N ALA A 496 -16.54 -25.51 4.34
CA ALA A 496 -15.52 -25.69 5.37
C ALA A 496 -15.85 -24.84 6.61
N TYR A 497 -15.35 -25.28 7.75
CA TYR A 497 -15.43 -24.58 9.03
C TYR A 497 -14.03 -24.13 9.42
N PHE A 498 -13.85 -22.81 9.53
CA PHE A 498 -12.60 -22.19 9.97
C PHE A 498 -12.81 -21.57 11.34
N ASN A 499 -12.08 -22.06 12.34
CA ASN A 499 -12.14 -21.58 13.71
C ASN A 499 -10.74 -21.16 14.16
N PHE A 500 -10.65 -20.14 15.01
CA PHE A 500 -9.41 -19.75 15.66
C PHE A 500 -9.71 -19.09 17.00
N ARG A 501 -8.71 -19.02 17.87
CA ARG A 501 -8.79 -18.26 19.13
C ARG A 501 -8.02 -16.98 19.02
N TYR A 502 -8.50 -15.96 19.70
CA TYR A 502 -7.84 -14.67 19.77
C TYR A 502 -8.01 -14.02 21.14
N ALA A 503 -7.10 -13.10 21.46
CA ALA A 503 -7.19 -12.29 22.66
C ALA A 503 -6.71 -10.86 22.39
N PHE A 504 -7.46 -9.88 22.89
CA PHE A 504 -7.16 -8.46 22.71
C PHE A 504 -7.75 -7.59 23.84
N ALA A 505 -7.00 -6.54 24.21
CA ALA A 505 -7.45 -5.50 25.14
C ALA A 505 -7.15 -4.10 24.59
N LYS A 506 -8.06 -3.15 24.78
CA LYS A 506 -7.78 -1.73 24.47
C LYS A 506 -6.86 -1.10 25.51
N LYS A 507 -6.13 -0.05 25.10
CA LYS A 507 -5.41 0.83 26.04
C LYS A 507 -6.32 1.89 26.63
N ASN A 508 -7.23 2.41 25.81
CA ASN A 508 -8.18 3.47 26.12
C ASN A 508 -9.52 3.21 25.41
N LYS A 509 -10.61 3.82 25.93
CA LYS A 509 -11.97 3.68 25.34
C LYS A 509 -12.08 4.23 23.91
N SER A 510 -11.19 5.13 23.51
CA SER A 510 -11.18 5.75 22.18
C SER A 510 -10.49 4.90 21.10
N ASN A 511 -9.84 3.79 21.47
CA ASN A 511 -9.18 2.93 20.50
C ASN A 511 -10.20 2.22 19.61
N THR A 512 -9.94 2.20 18.30
CA THR A 512 -10.86 1.72 17.25
C THR A 512 -10.32 0.50 16.49
N ASP A 513 -9.41 -0.28 17.07
CA ASP A 513 -8.78 -1.46 16.44
C ASP A 513 -9.84 -2.48 16.00
N TYR A 514 -9.60 -3.16 14.88
CA TYR A 514 -10.47 -4.23 14.40
C TYR A 514 -9.69 -5.29 13.61
N LEU A 515 -10.23 -6.51 13.56
CA LEU A 515 -9.65 -7.64 12.85
C LEU A 515 -10.57 -8.08 11.70
N LYS A 516 -10.01 -8.36 10.53
CA LYS A 516 -10.70 -9.04 9.43
C LYS A 516 -10.05 -10.39 9.16
N VAL A 517 -10.87 -11.35 8.77
CA VAL A 517 -10.43 -12.60 8.14
C VAL A 517 -10.87 -12.54 6.68
N LEU A 518 -9.93 -12.64 5.77
CA LEU A 518 -10.18 -12.69 4.33
C LEU A 518 -9.84 -14.08 3.81
N GLY A 519 -10.51 -14.49 2.74
CA GLY A 519 -10.23 -15.72 2.01
C GLY A 519 -9.97 -15.41 0.53
N SER A 520 -9.11 -16.21 -0.07
CA SER A 520 -8.83 -16.24 -1.50
C SER A 520 -9.17 -17.62 -2.05
N ASN A 521 -9.75 -17.65 -3.25
CA ASN A 521 -10.01 -18.86 -4.01
C ASN A 521 -9.17 -18.94 -5.30
N ASP A 522 -8.10 -18.15 -5.37
CA ASP A 522 -7.24 -17.96 -6.55
C ASP A 522 -5.78 -17.77 -6.14
N CYS A 523 -5.32 -18.55 -5.13
CA CYS A 523 -3.96 -18.54 -4.63
C CYS A 523 -3.44 -17.19 -4.06
N GLY A 524 -4.35 -16.30 -3.68
CA GLY A 524 -4.03 -14.99 -3.09
C GLY A 524 -4.01 -13.85 -4.10
N ASN A 525 -4.42 -14.08 -5.36
CA ASN A 525 -4.54 -13.01 -6.35
C ASN A 525 -5.66 -12.03 -5.98
N SER A 526 -6.79 -12.53 -5.50
CA SER A 526 -7.88 -11.73 -4.98
C SER A 526 -8.31 -12.18 -3.60
N TRP A 527 -8.68 -11.19 -2.78
CA TRP A 527 -9.07 -11.41 -1.39
C TRP A 527 -10.48 -10.90 -1.14
N SER A 528 -11.23 -11.67 -0.38
CA SER A 528 -12.63 -11.38 -0.08
C SER A 528 -12.87 -11.51 1.42
N VAL A 529 -13.51 -10.51 2.01
CA VAL A 529 -13.77 -10.50 3.46
C VAL A 529 -14.74 -11.62 3.83
N ARG A 530 -14.33 -12.47 4.76
CA ARG A 530 -15.11 -13.60 5.27
C ARG A 530 -15.64 -13.38 6.67
N LYS A 531 -14.92 -12.61 7.48
CA LYS A 531 -15.35 -12.19 8.82
C LYS A 531 -14.77 -10.81 9.15
N VAL A 532 -15.55 -9.99 9.84
CA VAL A 532 -15.08 -8.77 10.50
C VAL A 532 -15.39 -8.91 11.98
N ILE A 533 -14.38 -8.65 12.81
CA ILE A 533 -14.51 -8.47 14.26
C ILE A 533 -14.31 -6.97 14.52
N PRO A 534 -15.40 -6.18 14.55
CA PRO A 534 -15.31 -4.74 14.72
C PRO A 534 -14.78 -4.40 16.12
N SER A 535 -14.34 -3.16 16.30
CA SER A 535 -13.82 -2.67 17.59
C SER A 535 -14.77 -2.87 18.78
N SER A 536 -16.08 -2.94 18.55
CA SER A 536 -17.08 -3.20 19.59
C SER A 536 -17.15 -4.66 20.03
N GLN A 537 -16.50 -5.57 19.31
CA GLN A 537 -16.52 -7.03 19.55
C GLN A 537 -15.12 -7.63 19.71
N LEU A 538 -14.06 -6.88 19.41
CA LEU A 538 -12.68 -7.35 19.49
C LEU A 538 -12.17 -7.47 20.94
N GLU A 539 -12.75 -6.73 21.89
CA GLU A 539 -12.31 -6.75 23.29
C GLU A 539 -12.63 -8.10 23.96
N THR A 540 -11.59 -8.84 24.37
CA THR A 540 -11.72 -10.09 25.15
C THR A 540 -11.26 -9.93 26.61
N ALA A 541 -10.59 -8.81 26.91
CA ALA A 541 -10.14 -8.46 28.25
C ALA A 541 -10.38 -6.97 28.57
N PRO A 542 -10.43 -6.58 29.87
CA PRO A 542 -10.60 -5.19 30.28
C PRO A 542 -9.49 -4.26 29.78
N ILE A 543 -9.82 -2.97 29.69
CA ILE A 543 -8.89 -1.90 29.29
C ILE A 543 -7.66 -1.86 30.21
N GLN A 544 -6.47 -1.89 29.61
CA GLN A 544 -5.19 -1.88 30.34
C GLN A 544 -4.04 -1.34 29.49
N GLN A 545 -3.02 -0.77 30.14
CA GLN A 545 -1.90 -0.10 29.46
C GLN A 545 -0.96 -1.04 28.70
N ASN A 546 -0.71 -2.23 29.26
CA ASN A 546 0.03 -3.32 28.63
C ASN A 546 -0.83 -4.58 28.75
N PHE A 547 -0.86 -5.41 27.71
CA PHE A 547 -1.71 -6.59 27.67
C PHE A 547 -0.89 -7.84 27.32
N VAL A 548 -0.98 -8.85 28.18
CA VAL A 548 -0.58 -10.23 27.89
C VAL A 548 -1.74 -11.13 28.33
N PRO A 549 -2.39 -11.87 27.41
CA PRO A 549 -3.58 -12.66 27.69
C PRO A 549 -3.39 -13.72 28.79
N LYS A 550 -4.40 -13.86 29.66
CA LYS A 550 -4.61 -15.03 30.51
C LYS A 550 -5.50 -16.06 29.80
N PHE A 551 -5.44 -17.31 30.24
CA PHE A 551 -6.27 -18.40 29.67
C PHE A 551 -7.77 -18.06 29.56
N SER A 552 -8.34 -17.35 30.54
CA SER A 552 -9.76 -16.96 30.55
C SER A 552 -10.12 -15.80 29.61
N GLU A 553 -9.13 -15.15 29.00
CA GLU A 553 -9.28 -13.95 28.16
C GLU A 553 -9.18 -14.29 26.67
N TRP A 554 -9.12 -15.58 26.32
CA TRP A 554 -9.14 -16.06 24.94
C TRP A 554 -10.55 -16.39 24.50
N GLU A 555 -10.98 -15.77 23.40
CA GLU A 555 -12.28 -16.01 22.77
C GLU A 555 -12.11 -16.82 21.48
N GLU A 556 -13.09 -17.66 21.16
CA GLU A 556 -13.10 -18.47 19.93
C GLU A 556 -14.01 -17.83 18.88
N VAL A 557 -13.55 -17.79 17.64
CA VAL A 557 -14.30 -17.23 16.51
C VAL A 557 -14.44 -18.29 15.42
N SER A 558 -15.67 -18.46 14.96
CA SER A 558 -16.00 -19.26 13.78
C SER A 558 -16.28 -18.40 12.55
N VAL A 559 -15.61 -18.75 11.46
CA VAL A 559 -15.84 -18.23 10.11
C VAL A 559 -16.62 -19.29 9.33
N THR A 560 -17.92 -19.03 9.16
CA THR A 560 -18.87 -19.96 8.53
C THR A 560 -19.17 -19.65 7.06
N SER A 561 -18.50 -18.63 6.52
CA SER A 561 -18.67 -18.08 5.16
C SER A 561 -17.74 -18.71 4.11
N LEU A 562 -17.06 -19.81 4.45
CA LEU A 562 -16.28 -20.64 3.53
C LEU A 562 -17.21 -21.69 2.88
N ILE A 563 -17.94 -21.27 1.86
CA ILE A 563 -18.95 -22.08 1.16
C ILE A 563 -18.77 -21.96 -0.35
N GLY A 564 -19.20 -23.00 -1.08
CA GLY A 564 -19.33 -22.96 -2.54
C GLY A 564 -18.03 -22.56 -3.25
N ASN A 565 -17.96 -21.32 -3.74
CA ASN A 565 -16.83 -20.81 -4.52
C ASN A 565 -15.50 -20.68 -3.76
N MET A 566 -15.50 -20.84 -2.44
CA MET A 566 -14.28 -20.89 -1.62
C MET A 566 -13.74 -22.31 -1.45
N CYS A 567 -14.50 -23.32 -1.83
CA CYS A 567 -14.10 -24.71 -1.74
C CYS A 567 -13.30 -25.11 -2.98
N VAL A 568 -12.05 -24.65 -3.03
CA VAL A 568 -11.11 -24.84 -4.14
C VAL A 568 -9.83 -25.53 -3.63
N PRO A 569 -9.04 -26.17 -4.51
CA PRO A 569 -7.82 -26.88 -4.11
C PRO A 569 -6.69 -25.96 -3.61
N ASN A 570 -6.72 -24.68 -3.98
CA ASN A 570 -5.70 -23.67 -3.73
C ASN A 570 -6.20 -22.54 -2.81
N PHE A 571 -7.09 -22.84 -1.87
CA PHE A 571 -7.67 -21.85 -0.98
C PHE A 571 -6.60 -21.28 -0.04
N ARG A 572 -6.65 -19.96 0.20
CA ARG A 572 -5.80 -19.28 1.19
C ARG A 572 -6.64 -18.39 2.09
N PHE A 573 -6.17 -18.11 3.30
CA PHE A 573 -6.77 -17.13 4.19
C PHE A 573 -5.71 -16.12 4.66
N LYS A 574 -6.17 -14.95 5.08
CA LYS A 574 -5.32 -13.97 5.77
C LYS A 574 -6.03 -13.26 6.90
N PHE A 575 -5.25 -12.91 7.91
CA PHE A 575 -5.66 -12.00 8.97
C PHE A 575 -5.19 -10.59 8.63
N GLU A 576 -6.12 -9.65 8.61
CA GLU A 576 -5.84 -8.22 8.44
C GLU A 576 -6.25 -7.49 9.71
N PHE A 577 -5.27 -7.02 10.48
CA PHE A 577 -5.46 -6.24 11.68
C PHE A 577 -5.20 -4.76 11.38
N ILE A 578 -6.16 -3.90 11.75
CA ILE A 578 -6.05 -2.45 11.57
C ILE A 578 -5.95 -1.80 12.95
N SER A 579 -4.83 -1.11 13.19
CA SER A 579 -4.57 -0.43 14.45
C SER A 579 -5.53 0.73 14.66
N GLY A 580 -6.07 0.81 15.88
CA GLY A 580 -6.73 1.98 16.44
C GLY A 580 -5.94 2.56 17.62
N GLY A 581 -4.66 2.21 17.73
CA GLY A 581 -3.76 2.58 18.82
C GLY A 581 -3.92 1.76 20.10
N GLY A 582 -4.45 0.53 19.99
CA GLY A 582 -4.67 -0.41 21.10
C GLY A 582 -3.41 -1.13 21.60
N ASN A 583 -3.60 -2.30 22.23
CA ASN A 583 -2.50 -3.23 22.55
C ASN A 583 -2.26 -4.23 21.41
N ASP A 584 -1.29 -5.12 21.61
CA ASP A 584 -1.03 -6.28 20.74
C ASP A 584 -2.27 -7.19 20.66
N LEU A 585 -2.47 -7.80 19.49
CA LEU A 585 -3.47 -8.86 19.26
C LEU A 585 -2.75 -10.20 19.20
N TYR A 586 -3.31 -11.20 19.88
CA TYR A 586 -2.80 -12.57 19.92
C TYR A 586 -3.77 -13.52 19.22
N ILE A 587 -3.27 -14.48 18.44
CA ILE A 587 -4.04 -15.50 17.73
C ILE A 587 -3.42 -16.87 17.97
N ASP A 588 -4.27 -17.88 18.19
CA ASP A 588 -3.86 -19.26 18.45
C ASP A 588 -4.92 -20.26 17.95
N ASN A 589 -4.58 -21.56 17.91
CA ASN A 589 -5.48 -22.68 17.62
C ASN A 589 -6.34 -22.50 16.37
N ILE A 590 -5.69 -22.28 15.23
CA ILE A 590 -6.36 -22.23 13.92
C ILE A 590 -6.76 -23.66 13.53
N ASN A 591 -8.02 -23.83 13.14
CA ASN A 591 -8.57 -25.13 12.73
C ASN A 591 -9.43 -24.96 11.48
N ILE A 592 -9.17 -25.77 10.46
CA ILE A 592 -9.95 -25.85 9.23
C ILE A 592 -10.45 -27.28 9.06
N SER A 593 -11.76 -27.48 8.94
CA SER A 593 -12.33 -28.84 8.89
C SER A 593 -13.63 -28.92 8.09
N TYR A 594 -14.01 -30.15 7.72
CA TYR A 594 -15.25 -30.46 6.98
C TYR A 594 -16.52 -30.35 7.85
N THR A 595 -16.38 -30.49 9.16
CA THR A 595 -17.48 -30.54 10.12
C THR A 595 -17.32 -29.43 11.15
N ASN A 596 -18.41 -28.87 11.66
CA ASN A 596 -18.38 -27.85 12.70
C ASN A 596 -18.04 -28.45 14.08
N ASN A 597 -16.88 -29.10 14.20
CA ASN A 597 -16.46 -29.70 15.45
C ASN A 597 -15.72 -28.63 16.26
N THR A 598 -16.47 -27.94 17.10
CA THR A 598 -15.96 -27.07 18.17
C THR A 598 -15.39 -27.94 19.29
N SER A 599 -14.28 -28.63 19.02
CA SER A 599 -13.35 -29.29 19.96
C SER A 599 -12.65 -30.47 19.30
N ILE A 600 -11.34 -30.58 19.57
CA ILE A 600 -10.64 -31.86 19.58
C ILE A 600 -11.26 -32.66 20.74
N ASN A 601 -12.33 -33.38 20.44
CA ASN A 601 -12.84 -34.52 21.23
C ASN A 601 -13.78 -35.42 20.40
N SER A 602 -13.70 -35.34 19.08
CA SER A 602 -14.30 -36.36 18.22
C SER A 602 -13.26 -37.41 17.89
N LEU A 603 -13.18 -38.39 18.80
CA LEU A 603 -12.94 -39.79 18.49
C LEU A 603 -11.92 -40.04 17.37
N GLN A 604 -10.71 -40.47 17.75
CA GLN A 604 -10.12 -41.60 17.03
C GLN A 604 -11.27 -42.58 16.78
N ASN A 605 -11.59 -42.85 15.52
CA ASN A 605 -12.57 -43.85 15.11
C ASN A 605 -12.55 -45.01 16.12
N GLN A 606 -13.56 -45.11 16.98
CA GLN A 606 -13.66 -46.24 17.91
C GLN A 606 -14.00 -47.45 17.05
N ASN A 607 -12.95 -48.08 16.53
CA ASN A 607 -13.03 -49.29 15.73
C ASN A 607 -13.42 -50.50 16.58
N ALA A 608 -13.44 -50.40 17.90
CA ALA A 608 -13.91 -51.43 18.80
C ALA A 608 -14.71 -50.85 19.97
N SER A 609 -15.63 -51.67 20.48
CA SER A 609 -16.46 -51.46 21.65
C SER A 609 -16.37 -52.68 22.57
N ILE A 610 -16.58 -52.48 23.87
CA ILE A 610 -16.54 -53.55 24.87
C ILE A 610 -17.79 -53.57 25.74
N HIS A 611 -18.28 -54.77 26.06
CA HIS A 611 -19.42 -54.95 26.96
C HIS A 611 -19.40 -56.34 27.63
N PRO A 612 -20.02 -56.52 28.81
CA PRO A 612 -20.41 -55.46 29.73
C PRO A 612 -19.19 -54.77 30.34
N ASN A 613 -19.35 -53.51 30.72
CA ASN A 613 -18.35 -52.76 31.48
C ASN A 613 -19.09 -51.90 32.51
N PRO A 614 -19.05 -52.25 33.82
CA PRO A 614 -18.22 -53.27 34.46
C PRO A 614 -18.51 -54.73 34.05
N SER A 615 -17.51 -55.60 34.16
CA SER A 615 -17.59 -57.04 33.84
C SER A 615 -17.32 -57.91 35.08
N ASP A 616 -18.05 -59.02 35.20
CA ASP A 616 -17.83 -60.03 36.25
C ASP A 616 -16.88 -61.13 35.74
N ASP A 617 -17.26 -61.90 34.72
CA ASP A 617 -16.48 -63.06 34.27
C ASP A 617 -15.93 -62.93 32.85
N VAL A 618 -16.62 -62.19 31.96
CA VAL A 618 -16.29 -62.15 30.53
C VAL A 618 -16.53 -60.75 29.95
N VAL A 619 -15.53 -60.24 29.24
CA VAL A 619 -15.63 -59.00 28.44
C VAL A 619 -15.73 -59.38 26.96
N TYR A 620 -16.80 -58.95 26.29
CA TYR A 620 -16.96 -59.06 24.85
C TYR A 620 -16.31 -57.85 24.17
N VAL A 621 -15.58 -58.09 23.10
CA VAL A 621 -14.93 -57.08 22.27
C VAL A 621 -15.49 -57.20 20.86
N LYS A 622 -16.12 -56.13 20.37
CA LYS A 622 -16.68 -56.04 19.03
C LYS A 622 -15.99 -54.94 18.26
N ALA A 623 -15.48 -55.26 17.08
CA ALA A 623 -14.73 -54.35 16.22
C ALA A 623 -15.30 -54.18 14.80
N SER A 624 -14.93 -53.08 14.14
CA SER A 624 -15.22 -52.76 12.74
C SER A 624 -14.19 -53.35 11.77
N ASP A 625 -13.03 -53.82 12.27
CA ASP A 625 -11.98 -54.49 11.49
C ASP A 625 -11.47 -55.75 12.23
N PHE A 626 -10.84 -56.68 11.52
CA PHE A 626 -10.39 -57.96 12.06
C PHE A 626 -9.33 -57.77 13.15
N ILE A 627 -9.62 -58.31 14.32
CA ILE A 627 -8.75 -58.25 15.49
C ILE A 627 -7.57 -59.21 15.28
N LYS A 628 -6.35 -58.69 15.31
CA LYS A 628 -5.10 -59.46 15.25
C LYS A 628 -4.73 -60.01 16.62
N ASN A 629 -4.73 -59.15 17.64
CA ASN A 629 -4.39 -59.49 19.01
C ASN A 629 -5.12 -58.59 20.02
N ILE A 630 -5.19 -59.07 21.26
CA ILE A 630 -5.72 -58.34 22.41
C ILE A 630 -4.72 -58.48 23.56
N THR A 631 -4.37 -57.37 24.18
CA THR A 631 -3.57 -57.31 25.40
C THR A 631 -4.35 -56.61 26.50
N ILE A 632 -4.37 -57.14 27.72
CA ILE A 632 -4.94 -56.45 28.89
C ILE A 632 -3.82 -56.03 29.83
N TYR A 633 -3.87 -54.79 30.30
CA TYR A 633 -2.98 -54.22 31.29
C TYR A 633 -3.73 -53.90 32.58
N ASP A 634 -3.09 -54.11 33.73
CA ASP A 634 -3.58 -53.61 35.01
C ASP A 634 -3.38 -52.08 35.15
N CYS A 635 -3.86 -51.49 36.25
CA CYS A 635 -3.73 -50.06 36.53
C CYS A 635 -2.29 -49.57 36.70
N MET A 636 -1.32 -50.48 36.87
CA MET A 636 0.11 -50.18 36.94
C MET A 636 0.81 -50.36 35.58
N GLY A 637 0.06 -50.67 34.52
CA GLY A 637 0.58 -50.90 33.17
C GLY A 637 1.23 -52.26 32.97
N ARG A 638 1.08 -53.21 33.92
CA ARG A 638 1.59 -54.58 33.77
C ARG A 638 0.64 -55.38 32.90
N GLU A 639 1.20 -56.11 31.94
CA GLU A 639 0.44 -57.03 31.10
C GLU A 639 -0.09 -58.19 31.95
N VAL A 640 -1.41 -58.38 31.96
CA VAL A 640 -2.10 -59.45 32.70
C VAL A 640 -2.66 -60.53 31.77
N LEU A 641 -2.89 -60.21 30.50
CA LEU A 641 -3.34 -61.16 29.49
C LEU A 641 -2.89 -60.73 28.10
N PHE A 642 -2.49 -61.70 27.29
CA PHE A 642 -2.20 -61.52 25.87
C PHE A 642 -2.84 -62.65 25.07
N SER A 643 -3.53 -62.28 23.99
CA SER A 643 -4.16 -63.19 23.04
C SER A 643 -3.81 -62.75 21.64
N GLU A 644 -3.33 -63.67 20.81
CA GLU A 644 -2.91 -63.41 19.43
C GLU A 644 -3.65 -64.33 18.44
N ASN A 645 -3.57 -64.00 17.15
CA ASN A 645 -4.17 -64.76 16.05
C ASN A 645 -5.70 -64.91 16.14
N ILE A 646 -6.39 -63.88 16.64
CA ILE A 646 -7.85 -63.90 16.85
C ILE A 646 -8.58 -63.95 15.49
N ASN A 647 -8.21 -63.08 14.54
CA ASN A 647 -8.73 -63.00 13.17
C ASN A 647 -10.27 -63.02 13.09
N GLN A 648 -10.93 -62.36 14.03
CA GLN A 648 -12.40 -62.24 14.12
C GLN A 648 -12.78 -60.78 14.37
N LEU A 649 -14.01 -60.41 13.98
CA LEU A 649 -14.59 -59.09 14.27
C LEU A 649 -15.16 -59.00 15.68
N GLU A 650 -15.48 -60.15 16.30
CA GLU A 650 -16.03 -60.23 17.64
C GLU A 650 -15.31 -61.35 18.39
N THR A 651 -14.94 -61.10 19.64
CA THR A 651 -14.32 -62.10 20.51
C THR A 651 -14.74 -61.85 21.97
N ASN A 652 -14.52 -62.82 22.83
CA ASN A 652 -14.76 -62.69 24.26
C ASN A 652 -13.50 -63.05 25.04
N ILE A 653 -13.26 -62.32 26.12
CA ILE A 653 -12.10 -62.47 26.99
C ILE A 653 -12.58 -62.87 28.37
N ASN A 654 -12.10 -64.01 28.85
CA ASN A 654 -12.36 -64.47 30.22
C ASN A 654 -11.49 -63.67 31.20
N VAL A 655 -12.14 -62.94 32.10
CA VAL A 655 -11.53 -62.10 33.14
C VAL A 655 -11.89 -62.57 34.55
N SER A 656 -12.47 -63.76 34.73
CA SER A 656 -12.93 -64.26 36.03
C SER A 656 -11.81 -64.44 37.06
N LEU A 657 -10.58 -64.64 36.60
CA LEU A 657 -9.38 -64.76 37.44
C LEU A 657 -8.73 -63.41 37.78
N PHE A 658 -9.24 -62.30 37.25
CA PHE A 658 -8.69 -60.98 37.53
C PHE A 658 -9.22 -60.47 38.86
N ASN A 659 -8.35 -59.82 39.64
CA ASN A 659 -8.79 -59.13 40.86
C ASN A 659 -9.69 -57.94 40.50
N ASN A 660 -10.63 -57.61 41.38
CA ASN A 660 -11.52 -56.46 41.22
C ASN A 660 -10.68 -55.18 41.08
N GLY A 661 -10.96 -54.38 40.06
CA GLY A 661 -10.12 -53.22 39.75
C GLY A 661 -10.30 -52.68 38.33
N PHE A 662 -9.45 -51.70 38.00
CA PHE A 662 -9.46 -51.01 36.72
C PHE A 662 -8.37 -51.57 35.79
N TYR A 663 -8.76 -51.88 34.56
CA TYR A 663 -7.91 -52.50 33.54
C TYR A 663 -8.02 -51.73 32.22
N HIS A 664 -7.00 -51.84 31.39
CA HIS A 664 -7.01 -51.33 30.01
C HIS A 664 -6.90 -52.49 29.03
N ILE A 665 -7.80 -52.56 28.06
CA ILE A 665 -7.75 -53.51 26.95
C ILE A 665 -7.22 -52.82 25.70
N LYS A 666 -6.12 -53.32 25.16
CA LYS A 666 -5.48 -52.91 23.91
C LYS A 666 -5.85 -53.90 22.82
N VAL A 667 -6.53 -53.43 21.78
CA VAL A 667 -6.95 -54.20 20.61
C VAL A 667 -6.05 -53.82 19.44
N GLY A 668 -5.29 -54.78 18.90
CA GLY A 668 -4.51 -54.61 17.68
C GLY A 668 -5.24 -55.20 16.47
N TYR A 669 -5.24 -54.48 15.35
CA TYR A 669 -5.92 -54.87 14.11
C TYR A 669 -4.94 -55.45 13.07
N LEU A 670 -5.45 -56.16 12.06
CA LEU A 670 -4.61 -56.70 10.97
C LEU A 670 -3.93 -55.61 10.14
N ASN A 671 -4.53 -54.42 10.04
CA ASN A 671 -3.96 -53.24 9.38
C ASN A 671 -2.85 -52.53 10.22
N ASN A 672 -2.41 -53.15 11.32
CA ASN A 672 -1.44 -52.65 12.31
C ASN A 672 -1.86 -51.40 13.11
N SER A 673 -3.10 -50.92 12.98
CA SER A 673 -3.65 -49.94 13.91
C SER A 673 -3.94 -50.58 15.27
N VAL A 674 -4.04 -49.74 16.31
CA VAL A 674 -4.27 -50.18 17.70
C VAL A 674 -5.27 -49.24 18.37
N GLN A 675 -6.15 -49.78 19.21
CA GLN A 675 -7.06 -49.03 20.07
C GLN A 675 -6.95 -49.49 21.52
N VAL A 676 -6.99 -48.57 22.48
CA VAL A 676 -6.99 -48.89 23.91
C VAL A 676 -8.29 -48.39 24.55
N MET A 677 -8.95 -49.24 25.34
CA MET A 677 -10.19 -48.93 26.04
C MET A 677 -10.09 -49.33 27.52
N PRO A 678 -10.65 -48.54 28.45
CA PRO A 678 -10.70 -48.92 29.85
C PRO A 678 -11.89 -49.83 30.19
N PHE A 679 -11.73 -50.77 31.13
CA PHE A 679 -12.85 -51.50 31.73
C PHE A 679 -12.66 -51.80 33.21
N ILE A 680 -13.77 -52.01 33.91
CA ILE A 680 -13.83 -52.31 35.33
C ILE A 680 -14.16 -53.79 35.52
N LYS A 681 -13.34 -54.50 36.30
CA LYS A 681 -13.63 -55.84 36.82
C LYS A 681 -14.25 -55.67 38.20
N ASN A 682 -15.47 -56.18 38.37
CA ASN A 682 -16.18 -56.15 39.66
C ASN A 682 -15.68 -57.19 40.64
#